data_AF-A0A970DB18-F1
#
_entry.id   AF-A0A970DB18-F1
#
_cell.length_a   1.000
_cell.length_b   1.000
_cell.length_c   1.000
_cell.angle_alpha   90.00
_cell.angle_beta   90.00
_cell.angle_gamma   90.00
#
_symmetry.space_group_name_H-M   'P 1'
#
loop_
_entity.id
_entity.type
_entity.pdbx_description
1 polymer ?
#
loop_
_entity_poly.entity_id
_entity_poly.type
_entity_poly.pdbx_seq_one_letter_code
_entity_poly.pdbx_strand_id
1 'polypeptide(L)'
;MKRIKYWHIIAAALCLLAVIAFPFVLRYLGVNLKSGAPVEPQVDSNGIAWLPSASIYDLSVDRNFSSIFLSNHDNKVFLLDRDRRPRWEKTFDAAPLQAKISSCGSFLAVGTEAGTLFFTSTDFKKQWEKDLGASVNQLAISSNGQWLAAGSGQPEAARHTLTLLNQEGEVQWEAEVAPLRQVYITGEDPEQGRIVAEHFDGETAVISVWSLQGKQLWGQSGTELLGISRGSGRLAAGRQNNLQVYSLAGDLLWEETVPFAIKAVAFNPQNFNVLIFGDSEGAQENFYYYSLDGKLLWRQRIADGSLFSFTPDGGKIVTSSWRHYKEDYTQLVVLEESGRELNRWEAAMRVERLILTGNERYILLVGEDGYLDVIDLKQSQEAERATLPAPIYRPVIEKNNQADTMVTLYFSDAQGNPVPVSRSIKQSDNLLQSTLEELVKGPARDSCLYRALPKEARINISLEEETGLLKIDLSPELVQVAGAAQSTLIIDSLLMTFSSVPGVRQIVFTSEGKELQVFGDGLLLEQPYSAYEWEQPVFIPVQSGERYYLVPRNFKDLTGGREQEADLQEILSGVIREVRQLDFIPDDLRIIGAWVSGDEVKIDLNSSARELFPEGGSESRRLQTAMILDALSLTAFENSKAGKVTVLVEGKHWSPPEGYTPLSRTIHSSYVINPEN
;
A
#
# COMPACT_ATOMS: atom_id res chain seq x y z
N MET A 1 -3.10 23.93 93.38
CA MET A 1 -4.31 23.51 92.65
C MET A 1 -4.29 24.06 91.23
N LYS A 2 -4.00 23.20 90.26
CA LYS A 2 -4.60 23.16 88.91
C LYS A 2 -4.07 21.87 88.28
N ARG A 3 -4.83 20.79 88.49
CA ARG A 3 -4.59 19.49 87.85
C ARG A 3 -4.64 19.75 86.34
N ILE A 4 -3.48 19.82 85.69
CA ILE A 4 -3.41 19.73 84.23
C ILE A 4 -4.02 18.38 83.91
N LYS A 5 -5.22 18.40 83.34
CA LYS A 5 -5.97 17.19 83.00
C LYS A 5 -5.09 16.37 82.09
N TYR A 6 -4.82 15.12 82.47
CA TYR A 6 -4.02 14.13 81.75
C TYR A 6 -4.32 14.10 80.24
N TRP A 7 -5.54 14.46 79.85
CA TRP A 7 -5.98 14.57 78.46
C TRP A 7 -5.21 15.61 77.62
N HIS A 8 -4.74 16.73 78.19
CA HIS A 8 -3.93 17.70 77.43
C HIS A 8 -2.52 17.18 77.13
N ILE A 9 -1.96 16.36 78.01
CA ILE A 9 -0.65 15.71 77.80
C ILE A 9 -0.79 14.61 76.75
N ILE A 10 -1.89 13.85 76.78
CA ILE A 10 -2.20 12.82 75.78
C ILE A 10 -2.46 13.45 74.41
N ALA A 11 -3.20 14.56 74.34
CA ALA A 11 -3.45 15.29 73.10
C ALA A 11 -2.16 15.88 72.51
N ALA A 12 -1.28 16.45 73.34
CA ALA A 12 0.03 16.94 72.91
C ALA A 12 0.92 15.79 72.40
N ALA A 13 0.91 14.63 73.06
CA ALA A 13 1.65 13.45 72.63
C ALA A 13 1.12 12.86 71.31
N LEU A 14 -0.20 12.86 71.09
CA LEU A 14 -0.82 12.44 69.83
C LEU A 14 -0.52 13.41 68.68
N CYS A 15 -0.52 14.72 68.92
CA CYS A 15 -0.09 15.69 67.91
C CYS A 15 1.40 15.55 67.57
N LEU A 16 2.24 15.25 68.55
CA LEU A 16 3.68 15.04 68.32
C LEU A 16 3.93 13.74 67.53
N LEU A 17 3.17 12.67 67.81
CA LEU A 17 3.17 11.44 67.04
C LEU A 17 2.66 11.65 65.61
N ALA A 18 1.64 12.50 65.40
CA ALA A 18 1.16 12.84 64.07
C ALA A 18 2.20 13.62 63.25
N VAL A 19 2.94 14.55 63.86
CA VAL A 19 4.01 15.32 63.19
C VAL A 19 5.23 14.45 62.86
N ILE A 20 5.56 13.46 63.70
CA ILE A 20 6.65 12.50 63.45
C ILE A 20 6.23 11.44 62.42
N ALA A 21 4.96 11.03 62.42
CA ALA A 21 4.43 10.07 61.45
C ALA A 21 4.12 10.70 60.07
N PHE A 22 3.87 12.01 60.00
CA PHE A 22 3.56 12.73 58.77
C PHE A 22 4.61 12.54 57.65
N PRO A 23 5.94 12.66 57.88
CA PRO A 23 6.94 12.36 56.86
C PRO A 23 7.03 10.87 56.51
N PHE A 24 6.61 9.94 57.39
CA PHE A 24 6.51 8.51 57.09
C PHE A 24 5.28 8.17 56.26
N VAL A 25 4.15 8.85 56.50
CA VAL A 25 2.92 8.73 55.71
C VAL A 25 3.08 9.35 54.32
N LEU A 26 3.81 10.47 54.18
CA LEU A 26 4.22 11.02 52.88
C LEU A 26 5.15 10.08 52.11
N ARG A 27 5.98 9.29 52.83
CA ARG A 27 6.85 8.26 52.24
C ARG A 27 6.08 6.98 51.86
N TYR A 28 4.98 6.68 52.54
CA TYR A 28 4.07 5.56 52.24
C TYR A 28 3.04 5.92 51.14
N LEU A 29 2.65 7.19 51.02
CA LEU A 29 1.74 7.72 50.00
C LEU A 29 2.45 8.24 48.74
N GLY A 30 3.77 8.08 48.65
CA GLY A 30 4.50 8.26 47.39
C GLY A 30 4.41 9.64 46.74
N VAL A 31 4.25 10.73 47.51
CA VAL A 31 4.31 12.08 46.94
C VAL A 31 5.74 12.59 46.98
N ASN A 32 6.51 12.17 45.99
CA ASN A 32 7.78 12.77 45.59
C ASN A 32 7.66 13.07 44.09
N LEU A 33 7.39 14.32 43.74
CA LEU A 33 7.52 14.82 42.37
C LEU A 33 9.01 14.87 42.03
N LYS A 34 9.51 13.76 41.50
CA LYS A 34 10.73 13.70 40.70
C LYS A 34 10.32 13.27 39.30
N SER A 35 10.71 14.07 38.34
CA SER A 35 10.63 13.81 36.90
C SER A 35 11.33 12.49 36.53
N GLY A 36 10.66 11.71 35.68
CA GLY A 36 11.22 10.56 34.95
C GLY A 36 11.56 9.32 35.78
N ALA A 37 10.55 8.61 36.28
CA ALA A 37 10.72 7.20 36.67
C ALA A 37 10.28 6.29 35.50
N PRO A 38 10.96 5.16 35.24
CA PRO A 38 10.51 4.19 34.25
C PRO A 38 9.09 3.71 34.60
N VAL A 39 8.19 3.78 33.63
CA VAL A 39 6.81 3.31 33.76
C VAL A 39 6.84 1.78 33.76
N GLU A 40 6.29 1.15 34.80
CA GLU A 40 6.06 -0.30 34.79
C GLU A 40 4.93 -0.64 33.79
N PRO A 41 5.07 -1.70 32.98
CA PRO A 41 4.16 -1.99 31.87
C PRO A 41 2.73 -2.30 32.37
N GLN A 42 1.74 -1.59 31.81
CA GLN A 42 0.34 -1.98 31.90
C GLN A 42 0.12 -3.16 30.94
N VAL A 43 0.03 -4.37 31.48
CA VAL A 43 -0.42 -5.56 30.73
C VAL A 43 -1.94 -5.57 30.83
N ASP A 44 -2.64 -5.25 29.75
CA ASP A 44 -4.05 -5.62 29.67
C ASP A 44 -4.16 -7.15 29.57
N SER A 45 -5.24 -7.71 30.12
CA SER A 45 -5.41 -9.16 30.33
C SER A 45 -5.44 -10.01 29.06
N ASN A 46 -5.22 -9.42 27.89
CA ASN A 46 -5.24 -10.06 26.58
C ASN A 46 -3.87 -10.07 25.86
N GLY A 47 -2.80 -9.61 26.52
CA GLY A 47 -1.44 -9.75 25.98
C GLY A 47 -1.15 -8.88 24.75
N ILE A 48 -1.87 -7.76 24.59
CA ILE A 48 -1.60 -6.80 23.52
C ILE A 48 -0.54 -5.82 24.01
N ALA A 49 0.51 -5.65 23.19
CA ALA A 49 1.55 -4.67 23.45
C ALA A 49 0.99 -3.26 23.22
N TRP A 50 1.36 -2.36 24.14
CA TRP A 50 0.94 -0.97 24.28
C TRP A 50 0.53 -0.25 22.98
N LEU A 51 -0.65 0.39 23.01
CA LEU A 51 -1.17 1.28 21.98
C LEU A 51 -0.91 2.75 22.40
N PRO A 52 -0.30 3.59 21.55
CA PRO A 52 -0.45 5.03 21.74
C PRO A 52 -1.94 5.38 21.51
N SER A 53 -2.57 6.07 22.47
CA SER A 53 -3.96 6.54 22.37
C SER A 53 -4.16 7.69 21.39
N ALA A 54 -3.09 8.10 20.68
CA ALA A 54 -3.03 9.29 19.85
C ALA A 54 -2.02 9.09 18.71
N SER A 55 -2.24 9.79 17.60
CA SER A 55 -1.35 9.82 16.44
C SER A 55 0.08 10.27 16.82
N ILE A 56 1.05 9.83 16.03
CA ILE A 56 2.48 10.06 16.28
C ILE A 56 2.96 11.26 15.47
N TYR A 57 3.76 12.16 16.07
CA TYR A 57 4.47 13.21 15.34
C TYR A 57 5.70 12.61 14.64
N ASP A 58 6.58 12.00 15.43
CA ASP A 58 7.85 11.46 14.96
C ASP A 58 8.18 10.12 15.62
N LEU A 59 8.94 9.29 14.91
CA LEU A 59 9.37 7.99 15.38
C LEU A 59 10.78 7.67 14.88
N SER A 60 11.60 7.12 15.77
CA SER A 60 12.97 6.74 15.48
C SER A 60 13.35 5.45 16.22
N VAL A 61 14.26 4.66 15.65
CA VAL A 61 14.74 3.39 16.21
C VAL A 61 16.27 3.35 16.21
N ASP A 62 16.85 2.63 17.18
CA ASP A 62 18.30 2.39 17.18
C ASP A 62 18.71 1.26 16.22
N ARG A 63 20.00 1.18 15.90
CA ARG A 63 20.54 0.18 14.97
C ARG A 63 20.29 -1.25 15.43
N ASN A 64 20.33 -1.56 16.72
CA ASN A 64 20.16 -2.94 17.18
C ASN A 64 18.69 -3.30 17.38
N PHE A 65 17.77 -2.38 17.10
CA PHE A 65 16.35 -2.52 17.40
C PHE A 65 16.10 -2.91 18.86
N SER A 66 16.83 -2.28 19.78
CA SER A 66 16.66 -2.48 21.21
C SER A 66 15.58 -1.58 21.78
N SER A 67 15.40 -0.40 21.17
CA SER A 67 14.57 0.68 21.66
C SER A 67 13.86 1.38 20.50
N ILE A 68 12.59 1.70 20.73
CA ILE A 68 11.74 2.49 19.83
C ILE A 68 11.47 3.80 20.54
N PHE A 69 11.71 4.93 19.89
CA PHE A 69 11.51 6.26 20.45
C PHE A 69 10.49 7.03 19.62
N LEU A 70 9.44 7.53 20.26
CA LEU A 70 8.33 8.18 19.56
C LEU A 70 7.75 9.35 20.35
N SER A 71 7.15 10.29 19.64
CA SER A 71 6.39 11.41 20.19
C SER A 71 4.96 11.43 19.65
N ASN A 72 3.99 11.88 20.44
CA ASN A 72 2.58 11.84 20.07
C ASN A 72 1.84 13.17 20.28
N HIS A 73 0.59 13.22 19.82
CA HIS A 73 -0.28 14.40 19.87
C HIS A 73 -0.84 14.72 21.27
N ASP A 74 -0.60 13.85 22.27
CA ASP A 74 -0.92 14.12 23.68
C ASP A 74 0.25 14.84 24.41
N ASN A 75 1.18 15.41 23.65
CA ASN A 75 2.42 16.02 24.12
C ASN A 75 3.34 15.06 24.91
N LYS A 76 3.25 13.75 24.65
CA LYS A 76 4.08 12.75 25.32
C LYS A 76 5.16 12.20 24.40
N VAL A 77 6.26 11.80 25.02
CA VAL A 77 7.36 11.10 24.38
C VAL A 77 7.61 9.81 25.13
N PHE A 78 7.76 8.72 24.37
CA PHE A 78 7.95 7.37 24.89
C PHE A 78 9.25 6.75 24.38
N LEU A 79 9.96 6.08 25.27
CA LEU A 79 10.99 5.11 24.94
C LEU A 79 10.43 3.72 25.22
N LEU A 80 10.20 2.94 24.19
CA LEU A 80 9.74 1.55 24.27
C LEU A 80 10.91 0.60 24.06
N ASP A 81 10.80 -0.64 24.55
CA ASP A 81 11.64 -1.74 24.07
C ASP A 81 11.12 -2.30 22.73
N ARG A 82 11.85 -3.28 22.18
CA ARG A 82 11.46 -3.98 20.94
C ARG A 82 10.11 -4.70 21.02
N ASP A 83 9.68 -5.08 22.22
CA ASP A 83 8.40 -5.74 22.47
C ASP A 83 7.28 -4.71 22.66
N ARG A 84 7.55 -3.43 22.33
CA ARG A 84 6.68 -2.26 22.44
C ARG A 84 6.27 -1.96 23.89
N ARG A 85 7.06 -2.39 24.88
CA ARG A 85 6.78 -2.08 26.29
C ARG A 85 7.42 -0.75 26.67
N PRO A 86 6.68 0.15 27.35
CA PRO A 86 7.24 1.43 27.77
C PRO A 86 8.36 1.21 28.79
N ARG A 87 9.52 1.78 28.51
CA ARG A 87 10.66 1.87 29.44
C ARG A 87 10.75 3.25 30.10
N TRP A 88 10.27 4.28 29.41
CA TRP A 88 10.28 5.66 29.90
C TRP A 88 9.22 6.49 29.18
N GLU A 89 8.69 7.47 29.89
CA GLU A 89 7.70 8.45 29.40
C GLU A 89 8.04 9.83 29.95
N LYS A 90 7.84 10.87 29.14
CA LYS A 90 7.84 12.28 29.57
C LYS A 90 6.75 13.05 28.84
N THR A 91 6.01 13.87 29.58
CA THR A 91 5.10 14.87 29.05
C THR A 91 5.82 16.21 28.90
N PHE A 92 5.57 16.88 27.77
CA PHE A 92 6.04 18.23 27.48
C PHE A 92 4.88 19.22 27.53
N ASP A 93 5.19 20.49 27.81
CA ASP A 93 4.17 21.55 27.87
C ASP A 93 3.65 21.96 26.48
N ALA A 94 4.42 21.65 25.43
CA ALA A 94 4.08 21.91 24.04
C ALA A 94 4.33 20.68 23.16
N ALA A 95 3.81 20.69 21.94
CA ALA A 95 3.87 19.56 21.01
C ALA A 95 5.33 19.12 20.73
N PRO A 96 5.71 17.88 21.03
CA PRO A 96 7.03 17.32 20.72
C PRO A 96 7.12 16.89 19.25
N LEU A 97 7.33 17.86 18.36
CA LEU A 97 7.34 17.68 16.91
C LEU A 97 8.41 16.71 16.40
N GLN A 98 9.54 16.60 17.10
CA GLN A 98 10.67 15.74 16.71
C GLN A 98 11.13 14.89 17.90
N ALA A 99 11.42 13.62 17.66
CA ALA A 99 11.92 12.64 18.61
C ALA A 99 12.91 11.68 17.93
N LYS A 100 14.22 11.88 18.19
CA LYS A 100 15.30 11.14 17.54
C LYS A 100 16.13 10.35 18.54
N ILE A 101 16.41 9.08 18.21
CA ILE A 101 17.37 8.24 18.94
C ILE A 101 18.65 8.07 18.11
N SER A 102 19.80 8.17 18.77
CA SER A 102 21.11 7.88 18.17
C SER A 102 21.18 6.43 17.66
N SER A 103 21.97 6.20 16.60
CA SER A 103 22.13 4.86 16.02
C SER A 103 22.66 3.84 17.03
N CYS A 104 23.49 4.26 18.00
CA CYS A 104 23.98 3.41 19.09
C CYS A 104 22.96 3.17 20.22
N GLY A 105 21.77 3.77 20.15
CA GLY A 105 20.71 3.61 21.15
C GLY A 105 20.99 4.23 22.52
N SER A 106 22.04 5.07 22.63
CA SER A 106 22.49 5.60 23.94
C SER A 106 22.00 7.01 24.24
N PHE A 107 21.53 7.74 23.23
CA PHE A 107 21.13 9.15 23.33
C PHE A 107 19.82 9.43 22.62
N LEU A 108 19.01 10.30 23.22
CA LEU A 108 17.69 10.73 22.79
C LEU A 108 17.67 12.25 22.69
N ALA A 109 16.97 12.78 21.68
CA ALA A 109 16.75 14.21 21.52
C ALA A 109 15.30 14.48 21.11
N VAL A 110 14.70 15.51 21.69
CA VAL A 110 13.31 15.94 21.43
C VAL A 110 13.28 17.43 21.14
N GLY A 111 12.62 17.82 20.06
CA GLY A 111 12.32 19.21 19.72
C GLY A 111 10.84 19.49 19.84
N THR A 112 10.46 20.62 20.45
CA THR A 112 9.05 21.01 20.64
C THR A 112 8.66 22.25 19.84
N GLU A 113 7.36 22.43 19.66
CA GLU A 113 6.75 23.61 19.04
C GLU A 113 7.05 24.92 19.79
N ALA A 114 7.21 24.85 21.11
CA ALA A 114 7.58 26.02 21.93
C ALA A 114 9.07 26.39 21.84
N GLY A 115 9.88 25.60 21.12
CA GLY A 115 11.32 25.83 20.96
C GLY A 115 12.21 25.10 21.96
N THR A 116 11.62 24.24 22.80
CA THR A 116 12.37 23.41 23.73
C THR A 116 13.12 22.31 22.98
N LEU A 117 14.45 22.30 23.10
CA LEU A 117 15.31 21.18 22.76
C LEU A 117 15.70 20.42 24.02
N PHE A 118 15.23 19.20 24.14
CA PHE A 118 15.53 18.29 25.23
C PHE A 118 16.48 17.19 24.76
N PHE A 119 17.50 16.90 25.56
CA PHE A 119 18.45 15.83 25.29
C PHE A 119 18.68 14.97 26.53
N THR A 120 18.80 13.66 26.34
CA THR A 120 19.10 12.74 27.44
C THR A 120 19.86 11.50 26.98
N SER A 121 20.66 10.91 27.86
CA SER A 121 21.15 9.54 27.68
C SER A 121 20.07 8.53 28.06
N THR A 122 20.09 7.34 27.46
CA THR A 122 19.09 6.29 27.75
C THR A 122 19.26 5.66 29.13
N ASP A 123 20.40 5.87 29.78
CA ASP A 123 20.60 5.58 31.21
C ASP A 123 20.20 6.76 32.13
N PHE A 124 19.72 7.86 31.55
CA PHE A 124 19.25 9.08 32.19
C PHE A 124 20.25 9.77 33.12
N LYS A 125 21.55 9.46 33.00
CA LYS A 125 22.60 10.12 33.78
C LYS A 125 23.00 11.49 33.22
N LYS A 126 22.86 11.68 31.91
CA LYS A 126 23.07 12.97 31.23
C LYS A 126 21.73 13.46 30.74
N GLN A 127 21.31 14.64 31.17
CA GLN A 127 20.07 15.26 30.71
C GLN A 127 20.19 16.77 30.75
N TRP A 128 19.71 17.44 29.72
CA TRP A 128 19.58 18.88 29.69
C TRP A 128 18.40 19.31 28.82
N GLU A 129 18.00 20.57 29.01
CA GLU A 129 16.94 21.21 28.25
C GLU A 129 17.39 22.63 27.90
N LYS A 130 17.14 23.04 26.67
CA LYS A 130 17.55 24.32 26.13
C LYS A 130 16.44 24.93 25.30
N ASP A 131 16.18 26.21 25.50
CA ASP A 131 15.25 26.97 24.68
C ASP A 131 16.00 27.55 23.47
N LEU A 132 15.53 27.23 22.26
CA LEU A 132 16.04 27.78 21.00
C LEU A 132 15.24 29.00 20.53
N GLY A 133 14.24 29.45 21.30
CA GLY A 133 13.47 30.67 21.08
C GLY A 133 12.40 30.58 19.97
N ALA A 134 12.36 29.48 19.21
CA ALA A 134 11.39 29.22 18.16
C ALA A 134 11.17 27.72 17.95
N SER A 135 10.03 27.34 17.39
CA SER A 135 9.63 25.94 17.14
C SER A 135 10.74 25.11 16.51
N VAL A 136 11.08 23.98 17.13
CA VAL A 136 12.09 23.04 16.63
C VAL A 136 11.43 22.09 15.62
N ASN A 137 11.38 22.50 14.36
CA ASN A 137 10.66 21.77 13.31
C ASN A 137 11.45 20.57 12.77
N GLN A 138 12.79 20.60 12.89
CA GLN A 138 13.68 19.58 12.35
C GLN A 138 14.80 19.25 13.33
N LEU A 139 15.16 17.97 13.42
CA LEU A 139 16.18 17.49 14.35
C LEU A 139 16.94 16.28 13.76
N ALA A 140 18.26 16.31 13.84
CA ALA A 140 19.12 15.18 13.53
C ALA A 140 20.14 14.95 14.65
N ILE A 141 20.40 13.66 14.92
CA ILE A 141 21.41 13.21 15.86
C ILE A 141 22.41 12.31 15.14
N SER A 142 23.69 12.54 15.40
CA SER A 142 24.80 11.69 14.93
C SER A 142 24.73 10.26 15.49
N SER A 143 25.46 9.32 14.91
CA SER A 143 25.32 7.89 15.25
C SER A 143 25.65 7.59 16.71
N ASN A 144 26.59 8.32 17.28
CA ASN A 144 27.03 8.23 18.67
C ASN A 144 26.45 9.32 19.58
N GLY A 145 25.58 10.21 19.08
CA GLY A 145 25.01 11.33 19.84
C GLY A 145 25.96 12.47 20.16
N GLN A 146 27.17 12.51 19.59
CA GLN A 146 28.15 13.59 19.81
C GLN A 146 27.67 14.94 19.27
N TRP A 147 26.99 14.92 18.13
CA TRP A 147 26.45 16.09 17.43
C TRP A 147 24.94 16.02 17.29
N LEU A 148 24.31 17.17 17.48
CA LEU A 148 22.89 17.44 17.26
C LEU A 148 22.72 18.64 16.33
N ALA A 149 21.95 18.48 15.26
CA ALA A 149 21.57 19.57 14.37
C ALA A 149 20.07 19.85 14.55
N ALA A 150 19.72 21.08 14.91
CA ALA A 150 18.36 21.51 15.12
C ALA A 150 18.00 22.64 14.15
N GLY A 151 16.85 22.52 13.50
CA GLY A 151 16.24 23.60 12.74
C GLY A 151 15.12 24.24 13.55
N SER A 152 15.29 25.51 13.92
CA SER A 152 14.30 26.28 14.66
C SER A 152 13.72 27.44 13.84
N GLY A 153 12.41 27.64 13.92
CA GLY A 153 11.73 28.73 13.21
C GLY A 153 10.23 28.57 13.25
N GLN A 154 9.48 29.67 13.09
CA GLN A 154 8.03 29.54 12.93
C GLN A 154 7.72 28.93 11.55
N PRO A 155 6.70 28.07 11.42
CA PRO A 155 6.35 27.46 10.13
C PRO A 155 6.16 28.49 9.00
N GLU A 156 5.58 29.65 9.32
CA GLU A 156 5.32 30.74 8.37
C GLU A 156 6.50 31.74 8.23
N ALA A 157 7.56 31.61 9.04
CA ALA A 157 8.68 32.53 8.97
C ALA A 157 9.49 32.32 7.69
N ALA A 158 9.86 33.42 7.03
CA ALA A 158 10.70 33.39 5.83
C ALA A 158 12.14 32.93 6.08
N ARG A 159 12.57 32.82 7.34
CA ARG A 159 13.90 32.39 7.76
C ARG A 159 13.80 31.46 8.96
N HIS A 160 14.54 30.36 8.90
CA HIS A 160 14.77 29.45 10.02
C HIS A 160 16.24 29.53 10.44
N THR A 161 16.55 29.04 11.62
CA THR A 161 17.92 28.94 12.15
C THR A 161 18.33 27.49 12.18
N LEU A 162 19.46 27.18 11.54
CA LEU A 162 20.13 25.89 11.66
C LEU A 162 21.22 25.99 12.73
N THR A 163 21.08 25.21 13.80
CA THR A 163 21.99 25.21 14.94
C THR A 163 22.67 23.85 15.08
N LEU A 164 24.00 23.84 15.21
CA LEU A 164 24.75 22.65 15.59
C LEU A 164 25.14 22.73 17.07
N LEU A 165 24.84 21.68 17.83
CA LEU A 165 25.17 21.53 19.24
C LEU A 165 26.01 20.28 19.47
N ASN A 166 26.86 20.33 20.50
CA ASN A 166 27.50 19.13 21.04
C ASN A 166 26.58 18.41 22.06
N GLN A 167 27.05 17.28 22.56
CA GLN A 167 26.34 16.45 23.53
C GLN A 167 26.07 17.14 24.88
N GLU A 168 26.82 18.20 25.19
CA GLU A 168 26.70 19.02 26.40
C GLU A 168 25.67 20.15 26.26
N GLY A 169 25.11 20.36 25.05
CA GLY A 169 24.16 21.43 24.76
C GLY A 169 24.83 22.77 24.41
N GLU A 170 26.14 22.76 24.19
CA GLU A 170 26.92 23.93 23.76
C GLU A 170 26.77 24.11 22.24
N VAL A 171 26.36 25.31 21.85
CA VAL A 171 26.21 25.68 20.44
C VAL A 171 27.59 25.87 19.84
N GLN A 172 27.86 25.13 18.77
CA GLN A 172 29.09 25.26 17.99
C GLN A 172 28.99 26.39 16.97
N TRP A 173 27.84 26.49 16.31
CA TRP A 173 27.51 27.56 15.38
C TRP A 173 26.01 27.59 15.10
N GLU A 174 25.58 28.73 14.56
CA GLU A 174 24.22 28.99 14.09
C GLU A 174 24.32 29.62 12.69
N ALA A 175 23.39 29.26 11.81
CA ALA A 175 23.28 29.82 10.48
C ALA A 175 21.82 30.10 10.14
N GLU A 176 21.55 31.26 9.55
CA GLU A 176 20.23 31.56 9.00
C GLU A 176 20.05 30.87 7.65
N VAL A 177 18.95 30.13 7.51
CA VAL A 177 18.59 29.39 6.30
C VAL A 177 17.15 29.72 5.89
N ALA A 178 16.78 29.40 4.65
CA ALA A 178 15.38 29.42 4.26
C ALA A 178 14.59 28.33 5.02
N PRO A 179 13.24 28.34 5.02
CA PRO A 179 12.43 27.37 5.75
C PRO A 179 12.91 25.92 5.57
N LEU A 180 13.30 25.31 6.68
CA LEU A 180 13.97 24.01 6.70
C LEU A 180 12.95 22.87 6.73
N ARG A 181 13.11 21.93 5.80
CA ARG A 181 12.29 20.70 5.70
C ARG A 181 13.08 19.46 6.09
N GLN A 182 14.33 19.43 5.62
CA GLN A 182 15.34 18.39 5.74
C GLN A 182 16.50 18.66 6.70
N VAL A 183 16.83 17.82 7.69
CA VAL A 183 18.22 17.83 8.21
C VAL A 183 18.75 16.44 8.50
N TYR A 184 19.99 16.20 8.08
CA TYR A 184 20.72 14.96 8.29
C TYR A 184 22.16 15.24 8.71
N ILE A 185 22.72 14.36 9.53
CA ILE A 185 24.14 14.36 9.88
C ILE A 185 24.77 13.08 9.31
N THR A 186 25.88 13.24 8.59
CA THR A 186 26.67 12.14 8.03
C THR A 186 28.04 12.12 8.69
N GLY A 187 28.23 11.22 9.65
CA GLY A 187 29.50 11.03 10.35
C GLY A 187 29.71 11.95 11.57
N GLU A 188 30.76 11.63 12.32
CA GLU A 188 31.08 12.23 13.61
C GLU A 188 32.39 13.03 13.58
N ASP A 189 33.27 12.70 12.62
CA ASP A 189 34.54 13.36 12.42
C ASP A 189 34.32 14.82 12.00
N PRO A 190 34.90 15.82 12.69
CA PRO A 190 34.68 17.22 12.36
C PRO A 190 35.03 17.56 10.90
N GLU A 191 36.12 17.00 10.35
CA GLU A 191 36.64 17.36 9.01
C GLU A 191 35.87 16.68 7.88
N GLN A 192 35.43 15.43 8.10
CA GLN A 192 34.75 14.61 7.08
C GLN A 192 33.23 14.63 7.24
N GLY A 193 32.75 14.86 8.45
CA GLY A 193 31.34 14.88 8.77
C GLY A 193 30.60 16.01 8.07
N ARG A 194 29.38 15.76 7.64
CA ARG A 194 28.55 16.76 6.96
C ARG A 194 27.18 16.89 7.60
N ILE A 195 26.59 18.06 7.44
CA ILE A 195 25.17 18.29 7.62
C ILE A 195 24.56 18.52 6.25
N VAL A 196 23.57 17.71 5.88
CA VAL A 196 22.80 17.90 4.66
C VAL A 196 21.45 18.47 5.06
N ALA A 197 21.12 19.63 4.51
CA ALA A 197 19.90 20.36 4.79
C ALA A 197 19.11 20.52 3.49
N GLU A 198 17.79 20.36 3.57
CA GLU A 198 16.87 20.74 2.50
C GLU A 198 16.00 21.89 3.00
N HIS A 199 15.98 22.97 2.24
CA HIS A 199 15.19 24.17 2.53
C HIS A 199 14.46 24.67 1.29
N PHE A 200 13.35 25.40 1.50
CA PHE A 200 12.56 25.98 0.41
C PHE A 200 12.80 27.49 0.31
N ASP A 201 13.27 27.95 -0.85
CA ASP A 201 13.30 29.38 -1.17
C ASP A 201 12.11 29.71 -2.09
N GLY A 202 11.01 30.17 -1.49
CA GLY A 202 9.70 30.22 -2.14
C GLY A 202 9.21 28.81 -2.47
N GLU A 203 8.98 28.52 -3.75
CA GLU A 203 8.57 27.20 -4.23
C GLU A 203 9.75 26.32 -4.67
N THR A 204 10.98 26.83 -4.58
CA THR A 204 12.17 26.12 -5.06
C THR A 204 12.84 25.37 -3.92
N ALA A 205 12.91 24.04 -4.03
CA ALA A 205 13.71 23.21 -3.14
C ALA A 205 15.21 23.48 -3.37
N VAL A 206 15.96 23.62 -2.29
CA VAL A 206 17.40 23.84 -2.29
C VAL A 206 18.04 22.89 -1.29
N ILE A 207 19.00 22.12 -1.77
CA ILE A 207 19.84 21.24 -0.96
C ILE A 207 21.10 22.02 -0.61
N SER A 208 21.49 22.05 0.66
CA SER A 208 22.76 22.63 1.10
C SER A 208 23.54 21.63 1.95
N VAL A 209 24.85 21.58 1.72
CA VAL A 209 25.76 20.70 2.45
C VAL A 209 26.76 21.55 3.24
N TRP A 210 26.86 21.28 4.53
CA TRP A 210 27.65 22.02 5.49
C TRP A 210 28.69 21.12 6.14
N SER A 211 29.86 21.66 6.46
CA SER A 211 30.81 21.02 7.36
C SER A 211 30.32 21.09 8.81
N LEU A 212 30.82 20.21 9.69
CA LEU A 212 30.53 20.30 11.12
C LEU A 212 31.12 21.57 11.77
N GLN A 213 32.06 22.27 11.12
CA GLN A 213 32.57 23.58 11.55
C GLN A 213 31.70 24.77 11.12
N GLY A 214 30.56 24.55 10.44
CA GLY A 214 29.62 25.62 10.07
C GLY A 214 29.92 26.33 8.76
N LYS A 215 30.90 25.85 7.99
CA LYS A 215 31.10 26.30 6.59
C LYS A 215 30.15 25.56 5.65
N GLN A 216 29.35 26.30 4.88
CA GLN A 216 28.64 25.75 3.72
C GLN A 216 29.65 25.35 2.64
N LEU A 217 29.61 24.09 2.21
CA LEU A 217 30.53 23.55 1.22
C LEU A 217 29.99 23.74 -0.19
N TRP A 218 28.71 23.41 -0.40
CA TRP A 218 28.03 23.57 -1.68
C TRP A 218 26.50 23.54 -1.48
N GLY A 219 25.75 23.83 -2.54
CA GLY A 219 24.30 23.64 -2.58
C GLY A 219 23.78 23.54 -4.01
N GLN A 220 22.60 22.96 -4.15
CA GLN A 220 21.92 22.72 -5.42
C GLN A 220 20.49 23.22 -5.34
N SER A 221 20.11 24.09 -6.26
CA SER A 221 18.76 24.66 -6.34
C SER A 221 17.92 23.99 -7.42
N GLY A 222 16.63 23.81 -7.14
CA GLY A 222 15.67 23.25 -8.10
C GLY A 222 15.61 21.73 -8.13
N THR A 223 16.18 21.05 -7.13
CA THR A 223 16.09 19.59 -6.93
C THR A 223 15.77 19.29 -5.47
N GLU A 224 14.92 18.28 -5.25
CA GLU A 224 14.54 17.80 -3.92
C GLU A 224 15.50 16.70 -3.45
N LEU A 225 15.71 16.61 -2.15
CA LEU A 225 16.53 15.57 -1.53
C LEU A 225 15.72 14.28 -1.44
N LEU A 226 16.13 13.25 -2.20
CA LEU A 226 15.40 11.98 -2.28
C LEU A 226 15.97 10.88 -1.38
N GLY A 227 17.26 10.96 -1.04
CA GLY A 227 17.91 9.99 -0.15
C GLY A 227 19.38 10.27 0.12
N ILE A 228 19.91 9.69 1.21
CA ILE A 228 21.33 9.83 1.58
C ILE A 228 21.88 8.46 1.98
N SER A 229 23.08 8.14 1.48
CA SER A 229 23.88 7.01 1.96
C SER A 229 24.94 7.50 2.93
N ARG A 230 24.79 7.14 4.21
CA ARG A 230 25.79 7.44 5.25
C ARG A 230 27.12 6.70 5.02
N GLY A 231 27.08 5.51 4.41
CA GLY A 231 28.27 4.67 4.21
C GLY A 231 29.09 5.04 2.98
N SER A 232 28.45 5.36 1.86
CA SER A 232 29.15 5.73 0.61
C SER A 232 29.47 7.21 0.49
N GLY A 233 28.93 8.04 1.39
CA GLY A 233 29.08 9.49 1.31
C GLY A 233 28.45 10.06 0.05
N ARG A 234 27.26 9.55 -0.31
CA ARG A 234 26.49 9.99 -1.49
C ARG A 234 25.10 10.47 -1.09
N LEU A 235 24.54 11.34 -1.91
CA LEU A 235 23.14 11.73 -1.83
C LEU A 235 22.47 11.62 -3.20
N ALA A 236 21.19 11.28 -3.19
CA ALA A 236 20.32 11.31 -4.35
C ALA A 236 19.44 12.56 -4.27
N ALA A 237 19.43 13.33 -5.35
CA ALA A 237 18.58 14.48 -5.55
C ALA A 237 17.78 14.28 -6.83
N GLY A 238 16.61 14.88 -6.93
CA GLY A 238 15.84 14.78 -8.16
C GLY A 238 14.68 15.75 -8.24
N ARG A 239 14.13 15.88 -9.44
CA ARG A 239 12.91 16.64 -9.69
C ARG A 239 12.12 15.96 -10.79
N GLN A 240 10.84 15.76 -10.54
CA GLN A 240 9.95 15.04 -11.44
C GLN A 240 10.56 13.69 -11.82
N ASN A 241 11.03 13.53 -13.05
CA ASN A 241 11.56 12.28 -13.58
C ASN A 241 13.09 12.25 -13.72
N ASN A 242 13.79 13.29 -13.30
CA ASN A 242 15.25 13.35 -13.36
C ASN A 242 15.86 13.03 -12.00
N LEU A 243 16.75 12.04 -11.99
CA LEU A 243 17.55 11.61 -10.84
C LEU A 243 18.99 12.08 -11.03
N GLN A 244 19.59 12.60 -9.97
CA GLN A 244 20.99 13.00 -9.90
C GLN A 244 21.62 12.45 -8.62
N VAL A 245 22.77 11.79 -8.74
CA VAL A 245 23.50 11.26 -7.59
C VAL A 245 24.80 12.03 -7.42
N TYR A 246 24.98 12.63 -6.25
CA TYR A 246 26.15 13.44 -5.91
C TYR A 246 27.03 12.77 -4.85
N SER A 247 28.32 13.09 -4.87
CA SER A 247 29.19 12.92 -3.70
C SER A 247 28.83 13.95 -2.64
N LEU A 248 29.07 13.66 -1.35
CA LEU A 248 28.93 14.67 -0.29
C LEU A 248 29.91 15.85 -0.44
N ALA A 249 30.94 15.72 -1.30
CA ALA A 249 31.83 16.80 -1.66
C ALA A 249 31.27 17.73 -2.74
N GLY A 250 30.19 17.32 -3.44
CA GLY A 250 29.49 18.12 -4.45
C GLY A 250 29.70 17.69 -5.89
N ASP A 251 30.41 16.58 -6.12
CA ASP A 251 30.63 16.06 -7.48
C ASP A 251 29.38 15.32 -7.96
N LEU A 252 28.86 15.70 -9.13
CA LEU A 252 27.83 14.91 -9.82
C LEU A 252 28.47 13.60 -10.31
N LEU A 253 28.01 12.46 -9.79
CA LEU A 253 28.56 11.14 -10.10
C LEU A 253 27.89 10.52 -11.32
N TRP A 254 26.55 10.61 -11.38
CA TRP A 254 25.76 10.23 -12.54
C TRP A 254 24.35 10.83 -12.44
N GLU A 255 23.66 10.88 -13.58
CA GLU A 255 22.27 11.33 -13.71
C GLU A 255 21.50 10.38 -14.64
N GLU A 256 20.18 10.31 -14.47
CA GLU A 256 19.30 9.47 -15.26
C GLU A 256 17.91 10.11 -15.37
N THR A 257 17.26 9.95 -16.52
CA THR A 257 15.86 10.37 -16.71
C THR A 257 14.97 9.14 -16.87
N VAL A 258 14.01 8.98 -15.97
CA VAL A 258 13.11 7.82 -15.92
C VAL A 258 11.74 8.14 -16.51
N PRO A 259 10.90 7.14 -16.86
CA PRO A 259 9.60 7.40 -17.52
C PRO A 259 8.49 7.81 -16.54
N PHE A 260 8.79 8.06 -15.27
CA PHE A 260 7.82 8.40 -14.23
C PHE A 260 8.36 9.47 -13.26
N ALA A 261 7.46 10.10 -12.50
CA ALA A 261 7.88 10.99 -11.42
C ALA A 261 8.44 10.17 -10.25
N ILE A 262 9.67 10.48 -9.83
CA ILE A 262 10.36 9.81 -8.73
C ILE A 262 9.73 10.26 -7.41
N LYS A 263 9.32 9.29 -6.60
CA LYS A 263 8.71 9.51 -5.29
C LYS A 263 9.65 9.21 -4.14
N ALA A 264 10.48 8.19 -4.30
CA ALA A 264 11.38 7.77 -3.23
C ALA A 264 12.62 7.07 -3.80
N VAL A 265 13.74 7.25 -3.09
CA VAL A 265 15.03 6.65 -3.42
C VAL A 265 15.63 6.05 -2.15
N ALA A 266 16.14 4.83 -2.25
CA ALA A 266 16.92 4.20 -1.19
C ALA A 266 18.27 3.70 -1.72
N PHE A 267 19.31 3.89 -0.90
CA PHE A 267 20.60 3.26 -1.13
C PHE A 267 20.65 1.92 -0.42
N ASN A 268 21.12 0.88 -1.10
CA ASN A 268 21.41 -0.40 -0.47
C ASN A 268 22.50 -0.19 0.61
N PRO A 269 22.29 -0.64 1.85
CA PRO A 269 23.19 -0.33 2.96
C PRO A 269 24.57 -0.99 2.87
N GLN A 270 24.74 -2.03 2.04
CA GLN A 270 26.02 -2.75 1.90
C GLN A 270 26.78 -2.37 0.63
N ASN A 271 26.11 -2.45 -0.53
CA ASN A 271 26.77 -2.21 -1.82
C ASN A 271 26.49 -0.82 -2.40
N PHE A 272 25.59 -0.05 -1.76
CA PHE A 272 25.26 1.33 -2.12
C PHE A 272 24.60 1.51 -3.50
N ASN A 273 24.17 0.44 -4.14
CA ASN A 273 23.29 0.48 -5.30
C ASN A 273 22.01 1.28 -4.99
N VAL A 274 21.41 1.85 -6.02
CA VAL A 274 20.32 2.84 -5.88
C VAL A 274 19.01 2.23 -6.35
N LEU A 275 18.04 2.14 -5.45
CA LEU A 275 16.69 1.70 -5.73
C LEU A 275 15.77 2.90 -5.78
N ILE A 276 15.01 3.02 -6.87
CA ILE A 276 14.09 4.12 -7.07
C ILE A 276 12.67 3.60 -7.28
N PHE A 277 11.73 4.39 -6.80
CA PHE A 277 10.30 4.15 -6.95
C PHE A 277 9.62 5.42 -7.45
N GLY A 278 8.68 5.25 -8.37
CA GLY A 278 7.76 6.29 -8.77
C GLY A 278 6.31 5.82 -8.68
N ASP A 279 5.42 6.75 -8.34
CA ASP A 279 4.00 6.54 -8.57
C ASP A 279 3.75 6.83 -10.05
N SER A 280 3.45 5.78 -10.78
CA SER A 280 2.99 5.89 -12.16
C SER A 280 1.86 4.89 -12.31
N GLU A 281 0.66 5.34 -11.95
CA GLU A 281 -0.55 4.56 -12.13
C GLU A 281 -0.60 4.07 -13.59
N GLY A 282 -0.71 2.76 -13.77
CA GLY A 282 -0.76 2.13 -15.10
C GLY A 282 0.57 2.01 -15.87
N ALA A 283 1.72 2.40 -15.31
CA ALA A 283 3.01 2.06 -15.93
C ALA A 283 3.30 0.56 -15.81
N GLN A 284 3.90 0.01 -16.86
CA GLN A 284 4.33 -1.40 -16.88
C GLN A 284 5.41 -1.67 -15.83
N GLU A 285 6.23 -0.68 -15.45
CA GLU A 285 7.32 -0.81 -14.50
C GLU A 285 7.50 0.52 -13.75
N ASN A 286 7.67 0.48 -12.43
CA ASN A 286 7.78 1.67 -11.57
C ASN A 286 8.81 1.53 -10.43
N PHE A 287 9.56 0.43 -10.44
CA PHE A 287 10.56 0.11 -9.41
C PHE A 287 11.88 -0.32 -10.07
N TYR A 288 12.88 0.56 -10.05
CA TYR A 288 14.10 0.41 -10.85
C TYR A 288 15.31 0.33 -9.93
N TYR A 289 16.21 -0.62 -10.19
CA TYR A 289 17.41 -0.82 -9.40
C TYR A 289 18.66 -0.58 -10.25
N TYR A 290 19.50 0.36 -9.80
CA TYR A 290 20.73 0.77 -10.46
C TYR A 290 21.94 0.37 -9.64
N SER A 291 23.03 0.06 -10.31
CA SER A 291 24.32 -0.06 -9.66
C SER A 291 24.77 1.28 -9.05
N LEU A 292 25.72 1.23 -8.13
CA LEU A 292 26.37 2.42 -7.58
C LEU A 292 26.88 3.39 -8.66
N ASP A 293 27.28 2.86 -9.82
CA ASP A 293 27.82 3.62 -10.96
C ASP A 293 26.75 4.00 -12.00
N GLY A 294 25.46 3.84 -11.70
CA GLY A 294 24.35 4.29 -12.55
C GLY A 294 23.96 3.32 -13.67
N LYS A 295 24.37 2.05 -13.62
CA LYS A 295 23.93 1.04 -14.59
C LYS A 295 22.63 0.39 -14.14
N LEU A 296 21.59 0.40 -14.98
CA LEU A 296 20.35 -0.31 -14.69
C LEU A 296 20.62 -1.83 -14.55
N LEU A 297 20.23 -2.40 -13.40
CA LEU A 297 20.38 -3.83 -13.09
C LEU A 297 19.09 -4.58 -13.42
N TRP A 298 17.95 -4.10 -12.92
CA TRP A 298 16.62 -4.64 -13.21
C TRP A 298 15.54 -3.58 -12.96
N ARG A 299 14.34 -3.89 -13.44
CA ARG A 299 13.12 -3.08 -13.29
C ARG A 299 11.92 -4.00 -13.11
N GLN A 300 10.97 -3.59 -12.29
CA GLN A 300 9.79 -4.38 -11.94
C GLN A 300 8.58 -3.45 -11.71
N ARG A 301 7.37 -4.03 -11.82
CA ARG A 301 6.15 -3.42 -11.30
C ARG A 301 5.92 -3.81 -9.85
N ILE A 302 5.74 -2.81 -9.00
CA ILE A 302 5.16 -2.98 -7.67
C ILE A 302 3.92 -2.10 -7.53
N ALA A 303 3.11 -2.40 -6.52
CA ALA A 303 1.92 -1.64 -6.17
C ALA A 303 2.19 -0.12 -6.07
N ASP A 304 1.32 0.72 -6.64
CA ASP A 304 1.37 2.17 -6.43
C ASP A 304 1.19 2.54 -4.94
N GLY A 305 1.76 3.67 -4.54
CA GLY A 305 1.83 4.09 -3.15
C GLY A 305 2.61 3.14 -2.24
N SER A 306 3.48 2.29 -2.81
CA SER A 306 4.31 1.39 -2.01
C SER A 306 5.36 2.17 -1.22
N LEU A 307 5.43 1.90 0.08
CA LEU A 307 6.64 2.15 0.84
C LEU A 307 7.62 1.02 0.55
N PHE A 308 8.92 1.29 0.68
CA PHE A 308 9.92 0.23 0.57
C PHE A 308 11.15 0.52 1.42
N SER A 309 11.86 -0.55 1.79
CA SER A 309 13.16 -0.44 2.44
C SER A 309 14.00 -1.69 2.24
N PHE A 310 15.31 -1.55 2.39
CA PHE A 310 16.24 -2.68 2.38
C PHE A 310 16.28 -3.37 3.75
N THR A 311 16.70 -4.62 3.81
CA THR A 311 17.23 -5.18 5.05
C THR A 311 18.63 -4.61 5.32
N PRO A 312 19.11 -4.55 6.58
CA PRO A 312 20.44 -4.03 6.92
C PRO A 312 21.62 -4.68 6.20
N ASP A 313 21.51 -5.97 5.87
CA ASP A 313 22.47 -6.73 5.09
C ASP A 313 22.36 -6.47 3.57
N GLY A 314 21.41 -5.65 3.14
CA GLY A 314 21.17 -5.29 1.75
C GLY A 314 20.66 -6.44 0.87
N GLY A 315 20.45 -7.64 1.43
CA GLY A 315 20.11 -8.84 0.67
C GLY A 315 18.65 -8.94 0.28
N LYS A 316 17.76 -8.22 0.98
CA LYS A 316 16.32 -8.20 0.74
C LYS A 316 15.77 -6.78 0.65
N ILE A 317 14.66 -6.66 -0.06
CA ILE A 317 13.85 -5.46 -0.16
C ILE A 317 12.47 -5.82 0.37
N VAL A 318 11.91 -5.00 1.26
CA VAL A 318 10.52 -5.15 1.71
C VAL A 318 9.73 -3.96 1.20
N THR A 319 8.70 -4.24 0.43
CA THR A 319 7.73 -3.25 -0.03
C THR A 319 6.42 -3.43 0.73
N SER A 320 5.65 -2.35 0.87
CA SER A 320 4.35 -2.42 1.52
C SER A 320 3.35 -1.46 0.89
N SER A 321 2.16 -1.94 0.52
CA SER A 321 1.07 -1.11 0.00
C SER A 321 -0.28 -1.56 0.55
N TRP A 322 -1.11 -0.60 0.95
CA TRP A 322 -2.50 -0.82 1.36
C TRP A 322 -3.50 -0.30 0.32
N ARG A 323 -3.02 0.27 -0.79
CA ARG A 323 -3.86 1.03 -1.73
C ARG A 323 -4.58 0.18 -2.77
N HIS A 324 -4.33 -1.12 -2.88
CA HIS A 324 -4.89 -1.94 -3.97
C HIS A 324 -6.22 -2.61 -3.64
N TYR A 325 -6.54 -2.77 -2.36
CA TYR A 325 -7.54 -3.75 -1.93
C TYR A 325 -8.71 -3.13 -1.15
N LYS A 326 -9.84 -3.84 -1.19
CA LYS A 326 -11.09 -3.46 -0.52
C LYS A 326 -10.97 -3.45 1.00
N GLU A 327 -10.23 -4.39 1.56
CA GLU A 327 -10.07 -4.51 3.01
C GLU A 327 -8.94 -3.59 3.53
N ASP A 328 -9.04 -3.13 4.78
CA ASP A 328 -8.05 -2.23 5.40
C ASP A 328 -6.83 -2.98 5.93
N TYR A 329 -6.05 -3.55 5.00
CA TYR A 329 -4.78 -4.21 5.28
C TYR A 329 -3.69 -3.69 4.37
N THR A 330 -2.46 -3.86 4.83
CA THR A 330 -1.27 -3.62 4.03
C THR A 330 -0.72 -4.95 3.58
N GLN A 331 -0.55 -5.11 2.28
CA GLN A 331 0.24 -6.19 1.74
C GLN A 331 1.72 -5.80 1.78
N LEU A 332 2.54 -6.68 2.35
CA LEU A 332 3.98 -6.58 2.31
C LEU A 332 4.54 -7.62 1.33
N VAL A 333 5.45 -7.20 0.46
CA VAL A 333 6.14 -8.11 -0.45
C VAL A 333 7.63 -8.06 -0.17
N VAL A 334 8.25 -9.23 -0.03
CA VAL A 334 9.68 -9.37 0.21
C VAL A 334 10.32 -9.83 -1.06
N LEU A 335 11.29 -9.07 -1.54
CA LEU A 335 12.09 -9.39 -2.71
C LEU A 335 13.52 -9.70 -2.27
N GLU A 336 14.21 -10.55 -3.03
CA GLU A 336 15.67 -10.56 -3.04
C GLU A 336 16.21 -9.28 -3.67
N GLU A 337 17.48 -8.98 -3.44
CA GLU A 337 18.20 -7.93 -4.16
C GLU A 337 18.10 -8.08 -5.70
N SER A 338 17.91 -9.30 -6.19
CA SER A 338 17.70 -9.61 -7.62
C SER A 338 16.34 -9.16 -8.18
N GLY A 339 15.42 -8.71 -7.34
CA GLY A 339 14.02 -8.41 -7.69
C GLY A 339 13.09 -9.62 -7.61
N ARG A 340 13.62 -10.83 -7.35
CA ARG A 340 12.79 -12.04 -7.22
C ARG A 340 11.94 -12.00 -5.96
N GLU A 341 10.62 -12.17 -6.10
CA GLU A 341 9.72 -12.30 -4.94
C GLU A 341 10.05 -13.56 -4.13
N LEU A 342 10.25 -13.36 -2.83
CA LEU A 342 10.49 -14.40 -1.84
C LEU A 342 9.22 -14.78 -1.11
N ASN A 343 8.48 -13.78 -0.65
CA ASN A 343 7.32 -13.98 0.20
C ASN A 343 6.39 -12.76 0.17
N ARG A 344 5.16 -12.98 0.60
CA ARG A 344 4.10 -11.98 0.72
C ARG A 344 3.41 -12.14 2.08
N TRP A 345 3.30 -11.05 2.80
CA TRP A 345 2.64 -10.99 4.11
C TRP A 345 1.57 -9.93 4.12
N GLU A 346 0.79 -9.95 5.19
CA GLU A 346 -0.22 -8.95 5.41
C GLU A 346 -0.22 -8.49 6.84
N ALA A 347 -0.36 -7.19 6.99
CA ALA A 347 -0.61 -6.53 8.26
C ALA A 347 -2.05 -6.03 8.24
N ALA A 348 -2.83 -6.36 9.28
CA ALA A 348 -4.21 -5.92 9.45
C ALA A 348 -4.29 -4.45 9.90
N MET A 349 -3.60 -3.58 9.16
CA MET A 349 -3.46 -2.15 9.42
C MET A 349 -3.06 -1.44 8.13
N ARG A 350 -3.34 -0.13 8.04
CA ARG A 350 -2.82 0.74 6.97
C ARG A 350 -1.46 1.28 7.36
N VAL A 351 -0.41 0.69 6.81
CA VAL A 351 0.97 1.06 7.09
C VAL A 351 1.29 2.36 6.36
N GLU A 352 1.59 3.40 7.13
CA GLU A 352 2.00 4.73 6.64
C GLU A 352 3.50 4.94 6.76
N ARG A 353 4.19 4.19 7.65
CA ARG A 353 5.66 4.19 7.72
C ARG A 353 6.20 2.77 7.86
N LEU A 354 7.22 2.47 7.07
CA LEU A 354 8.03 1.26 7.17
C LEU A 354 9.43 1.67 7.61
N ILE A 355 9.85 1.21 8.79
CA ILE A 355 11.10 1.64 9.41
C ILE A 355 12.06 0.46 9.48
N LEU A 356 13.22 0.68 8.85
CA LEU A 356 14.35 -0.24 8.82
C LEU A 356 14.97 -0.29 10.22
N THR A 357 14.90 -1.46 10.83
CA THR A 357 15.66 -1.73 12.04
C THR A 357 17.06 -2.17 11.61
N GLY A 358 18.14 -1.74 12.26
CA GLY A 358 19.48 -2.18 11.85
C GLY A 358 19.77 -3.67 12.17
N ASN A 359 18.75 -4.43 12.55
CA ASN A 359 18.76 -5.88 12.70
C ASN A 359 18.16 -6.53 11.44
N GLU A 360 18.87 -7.49 10.85
CA GLU A 360 18.44 -8.28 9.67
C GLU A 360 17.08 -8.98 9.82
N ARG A 361 16.60 -9.10 11.06
CA ARG A 361 15.44 -9.90 11.44
C ARG A 361 14.15 -9.11 11.58
N TYR A 362 14.20 -7.81 11.88
CA TYR A 362 12.99 -7.09 12.30
C TYR A 362 12.69 -5.90 11.40
N ILE A 363 11.41 -5.70 11.10
CA ILE A 363 10.87 -4.49 10.47
C ILE A 363 9.80 -3.91 11.37
N LEU A 364 9.86 -2.59 11.61
CA LEU A 364 8.83 -1.87 12.35
C LEU A 364 7.85 -1.24 11.36
N LEU A 365 6.58 -1.57 11.51
CA LEU A 365 5.47 -1.00 10.78
C LEU A 365 4.72 -0.01 11.67
N VAL A 366 4.32 1.12 11.08
CA VAL A 366 3.54 2.14 11.78
C VAL A 366 2.26 2.40 11.00
N GLY A 367 1.13 2.26 11.69
CA GLY A 367 -0.21 2.49 11.16
C GLY A 367 -0.60 3.96 11.12
N GLU A 368 -1.62 4.27 10.32
CA GLU A 368 -2.28 5.59 10.28
C GLU A 368 -2.76 6.05 11.68
N ASP A 369 -3.22 5.11 12.50
CA ASP A 369 -3.71 5.32 13.86
C ASP A 369 -2.59 5.36 14.92
N GLY A 370 -1.33 5.23 14.51
CA GLY A 370 -0.18 5.15 15.41
C GLY A 370 0.08 3.75 15.97
N TYR A 371 -0.70 2.72 15.58
CA TYR A 371 -0.39 1.34 15.94
C TYR A 371 1.01 0.96 15.45
N LEU A 372 1.76 0.26 16.30
CA LEU A 372 3.10 -0.22 15.97
C LEU A 372 3.09 -1.73 15.87
N ASP A 373 3.57 -2.28 14.75
CA ASP A 373 3.82 -3.71 14.61
C ASP A 373 5.25 -4.06 14.27
N VAL A 374 5.71 -5.22 14.75
CA VAL A 374 7.06 -5.71 14.51
C VAL A 374 6.98 -7.02 13.77
N ILE A 375 7.47 -7.03 12.53
CA ILE A 375 7.57 -8.24 11.72
C ILE A 375 8.92 -8.90 11.97
N ASP A 376 8.91 -10.18 12.34
CA ASP A 376 10.08 -11.06 12.39
C ASP A 376 10.25 -11.81 11.07
N LEU A 377 11.23 -11.38 10.27
CA LEU A 377 11.55 -11.92 8.95
C LEU A 377 12.04 -13.38 8.95
N LYS A 378 12.39 -13.97 10.12
CA LYS A 378 12.78 -15.39 10.23
C LYS A 378 11.57 -16.27 10.51
N GLN A 379 10.70 -15.90 11.44
CA GLN A 379 9.48 -16.67 11.74
C GLN A 379 8.46 -16.62 10.61
N SER A 380 8.43 -15.53 9.85
CA SER A 380 7.52 -15.36 8.74
C SER A 380 7.81 -16.28 7.54
N GLN A 381 9.04 -16.82 7.42
CA GLN A 381 9.35 -17.91 6.48
C GLN A 381 8.73 -19.26 6.90
N GLU A 382 8.42 -19.45 8.19
CA GLU A 382 7.88 -20.70 8.72
C GLU A 382 6.34 -20.68 8.86
N ALA A 383 5.74 -19.49 9.00
CA ALA A 383 4.29 -19.28 9.16
C ALA A 383 3.47 -19.43 7.85
N GLU A 384 4.15 -19.65 6.73
CA GLU A 384 3.65 -19.72 5.34
C GLU A 384 2.62 -20.84 5.05
N ARG A 385 2.08 -21.53 6.06
CA ARG A 385 1.18 -22.68 5.88
C ARG A 385 -0.25 -22.49 6.38
N ALA A 386 -0.61 -21.34 6.96
CA ALA A 386 -1.86 -21.23 7.71
C ALA A 386 -3.05 -20.61 6.94
N THR A 387 -2.86 -19.91 5.82
CA THR A 387 -3.97 -19.46 4.97
C THR A 387 -4.10 -20.40 3.78
N LEU A 388 -5.24 -21.09 3.67
CA LEU A 388 -5.56 -21.89 2.49
C LEU A 388 -5.49 -20.97 1.26
N PRO A 389 -4.72 -21.31 0.22
CA PRO A 389 -4.69 -20.51 -1.00
C PRO A 389 -6.09 -20.47 -1.59
N ALA A 390 -6.48 -19.29 -2.07
CA ALA A 390 -7.75 -19.14 -2.74
C ALA A 390 -7.84 -20.09 -3.95
N PRO A 391 -9.04 -20.58 -4.30
CA PRO A 391 -9.19 -21.51 -5.41
C PRO A 391 -8.75 -20.84 -6.71
N ILE A 392 -8.01 -21.57 -7.55
CA ILE A 392 -7.49 -21.09 -8.83
C ILE A 392 -8.59 -20.59 -9.79
N TYR A 393 -9.83 -21.03 -9.60
CA TYR A 393 -10.99 -20.64 -10.37
C TYR A 393 -12.24 -20.79 -9.49
N ARG A 394 -13.21 -19.91 -9.66
CA ARG A 394 -14.53 -20.00 -9.01
C ARG A 394 -15.59 -20.27 -10.08
N PRO A 395 -16.20 -21.48 -10.08
CA PRO A 395 -17.21 -21.84 -11.07
C PRO A 395 -18.40 -20.88 -11.11
N VAL A 396 -19.04 -20.83 -12.28
CA VAL A 396 -20.23 -20.02 -12.51
C VAL A 396 -21.36 -20.42 -11.55
N ILE A 397 -22.03 -19.43 -10.97
CA ILE A 397 -23.19 -19.66 -10.09
C ILE A 397 -24.47 -19.37 -10.88
N GLU A 398 -25.31 -20.39 -11.03
CA GLU A 398 -26.65 -20.28 -11.61
C GLU A 398 -27.65 -19.88 -10.51
N LYS A 399 -28.20 -18.66 -10.55
CA LYS A 399 -29.21 -18.24 -9.55
C LYS A 399 -30.60 -18.72 -9.93
N ASN A 400 -31.28 -19.34 -8.97
CA ASN A 400 -32.69 -19.77 -9.07
C ASN A 400 -33.64 -18.93 -8.20
N ASN A 401 -33.15 -17.95 -7.40
CA ASN A 401 -33.98 -17.09 -6.53
C ASN A 401 -33.35 -15.69 -6.23
N GLN A 402 -34.23 -14.68 -6.08
CA GLN A 402 -33.97 -13.22 -6.09
C GLN A 402 -33.44 -12.55 -4.80
N ALA A 403 -32.88 -13.28 -3.83
CA ALA A 403 -32.58 -12.69 -2.51
C ALA A 403 -31.43 -11.66 -2.49
N ASP A 404 -30.45 -11.78 -3.40
CA ASP A 404 -29.27 -10.93 -3.46
C ASP A 404 -29.12 -10.27 -4.83
N THR A 405 -29.06 -8.94 -4.88
CA THR A 405 -28.73 -8.18 -6.08
C THR A 405 -27.24 -8.35 -6.38
N MET A 406 -26.90 -8.82 -7.58
CA MET A 406 -25.50 -8.89 -8.01
C MET A 406 -25.16 -7.70 -8.88
N VAL A 407 -23.93 -7.22 -8.74
CA VAL A 407 -23.32 -6.24 -9.62
C VAL A 407 -22.08 -6.84 -10.28
N THR A 408 -21.81 -6.46 -11.52
CA THR A 408 -20.59 -6.85 -12.23
C THR A 408 -19.67 -5.64 -12.30
N LEU A 409 -18.47 -5.80 -11.78
CA LEU A 409 -17.43 -4.77 -11.66
C LEU A 409 -16.26 -5.18 -12.53
N TYR A 410 -15.68 -4.23 -13.27
CA TYR A 410 -14.51 -4.50 -14.11
C TYR A 410 -13.26 -3.92 -13.45
N PHE A 411 -12.34 -4.80 -13.07
CA PHE A 411 -11.01 -4.49 -12.56
C PHE A 411 -9.95 -4.79 -13.61
N SER A 412 -8.68 -4.47 -13.37
CA SER A 412 -7.61 -4.73 -14.33
C SER A 412 -6.75 -5.92 -13.93
N ASP A 413 -6.27 -6.69 -14.91
CA ASP A 413 -5.17 -7.64 -14.70
C ASP A 413 -3.80 -6.90 -14.70
N ALA A 414 -2.71 -7.64 -14.53
CA ALA A 414 -1.35 -7.09 -14.53
C ALA A 414 -0.93 -6.45 -15.87
N GLN A 415 -1.63 -6.78 -16.96
CA GLN A 415 -1.40 -6.23 -18.30
C GLN A 415 -2.31 -5.04 -18.60
N GLY A 416 -3.24 -4.71 -17.69
CA GLY A 416 -4.19 -3.62 -17.84
C GLY A 416 -5.48 -3.99 -18.57
N ASN A 417 -5.75 -5.29 -18.80
CA ASN A 417 -7.00 -5.71 -19.45
C ASN A 417 -8.16 -5.72 -18.44
N PRO A 418 -9.38 -5.33 -18.86
CA PRO A 418 -10.56 -5.38 -18.00
C PRO A 418 -11.04 -6.81 -17.75
N VAL A 419 -11.22 -7.16 -16.47
CA VAL A 419 -11.66 -8.47 -15.98
C VAL A 419 -12.94 -8.28 -15.15
N PRO A 420 -14.06 -8.92 -15.51
CA PRO A 420 -15.30 -8.82 -14.75
C PRO A 420 -15.23 -9.66 -13.48
N VAL A 421 -15.84 -9.13 -12.43
CA VAL A 421 -16.04 -9.77 -11.15
C VAL A 421 -17.45 -9.49 -10.69
N SER A 422 -18.15 -10.50 -10.16
CA SER A 422 -19.49 -10.30 -9.63
C SER A 422 -19.51 -10.27 -8.11
N ARG A 423 -20.23 -9.29 -7.53
CA ARG A 423 -20.41 -9.15 -6.08
C ARG A 423 -21.87 -9.09 -5.67
N SER A 424 -22.16 -9.68 -4.52
CA SER A 424 -23.45 -9.53 -3.84
C SER A 424 -23.49 -8.19 -3.10
N ILE A 425 -24.52 -7.39 -3.38
CA ILE A 425 -24.83 -6.18 -2.62
C ILE A 425 -26.15 -6.33 -1.89
N LYS A 426 -26.26 -5.66 -0.73
CA LYS A 426 -27.54 -5.53 -0.04
C LYS A 426 -28.51 -4.80 -0.96
N GLN A 427 -29.76 -5.25 -0.97
CA GLN A 427 -30.82 -4.57 -1.72
C GLN A 427 -30.92 -3.12 -1.21
N SER A 428 -30.66 -2.18 -2.11
CA SER A 428 -30.64 -0.74 -1.82
C SER A 428 -31.54 0.00 -2.80
N ASP A 429 -32.01 1.18 -2.39
CA ASP A 429 -32.84 2.04 -3.25
C ASP A 429 -32.04 2.68 -4.39
N ASN A 430 -30.70 2.60 -4.36
CA ASN A 430 -29.81 3.18 -5.37
C ASN A 430 -28.72 2.19 -5.80
N LEU A 431 -29.08 1.35 -6.79
CA LEU A 431 -28.20 0.34 -7.39
C LEU A 431 -26.94 0.96 -8.01
N LEU A 432 -27.06 2.09 -8.70
CA LEU A 432 -25.95 2.78 -9.35
C LEU A 432 -24.91 3.23 -8.33
N GLN A 433 -25.36 3.89 -7.25
CA GLN A 433 -24.47 4.38 -6.20
C GLN A 433 -23.78 3.19 -5.49
N SER A 434 -24.53 2.12 -5.21
CA SER A 434 -23.97 0.92 -4.59
C SER A 434 -22.93 0.23 -5.50
N THR A 435 -23.16 0.24 -6.82
CA THR A 435 -22.21 -0.29 -7.82
C THR A 435 -20.92 0.54 -7.84
N LEU A 436 -21.04 1.88 -7.86
CA LEU A 436 -19.90 2.79 -7.78
C LEU A 436 -19.07 2.54 -6.51
N GLU A 437 -19.73 2.46 -5.36
CA GLU A 437 -19.07 2.22 -4.08
C GLU A 437 -18.32 0.88 -4.06
N GLU A 438 -18.89 -0.18 -4.62
CA GLU A 438 -18.19 -1.45 -4.74
C GLU A 438 -17.02 -1.42 -5.75
N LEU A 439 -17.14 -0.67 -6.85
CA LEU A 439 -16.03 -0.47 -7.79
C LEU A 439 -14.88 0.30 -7.13
N VAL A 440 -15.18 1.41 -6.43
CA VAL A 440 -14.20 2.24 -5.72
C VAL A 440 -13.56 1.50 -4.54
N LYS A 441 -14.22 0.49 -3.96
CA LYS A 441 -13.57 -0.39 -2.99
C LYS A 441 -12.36 -1.13 -3.58
N GLY A 442 -12.34 -1.40 -4.89
CA GLY A 442 -11.27 -2.18 -5.54
C GLY A 442 -11.52 -3.69 -5.44
N PRO A 443 -10.70 -4.52 -6.10
CA PRO A 443 -10.86 -5.98 -6.19
C PRO A 443 -10.62 -6.70 -4.86
N ALA A 444 -11.08 -7.97 -4.74
CA ALA A 444 -10.80 -8.76 -3.54
C ALA A 444 -9.31 -9.05 -3.38
N ARG A 445 -8.87 -9.23 -2.13
CA ARG A 445 -7.49 -9.53 -1.75
C ARG A 445 -6.80 -10.60 -2.58
N ASP A 446 -7.47 -11.74 -2.71
CA ASP A 446 -6.95 -12.95 -3.31
C ASP A 446 -7.16 -12.97 -4.83
N SER A 447 -7.65 -11.89 -5.43
CA SER A 447 -8.07 -11.88 -6.84
C SER A 447 -6.92 -11.84 -7.85
N CYS A 448 -5.73 -11.40 -7.44
CA CYS A 448 -4.66 -11.04 -8.38
C CYS A 448 -5.08 -9.97 -9.42
N LEU A 449 -6.10 -9.16 -9.12
CA LEU A 449 -6.52 -8.03 -9.93
C LEU A 449 -6.10 -6.71 -9.28
N TYR A 450 -6.08 -5.65 -10.07
CA TYR A 450 -5.72 -4.29 -9.68
C TYR A 450 -6.92 -3.37 -9.82
N ARG A 451 -6.94 -2.32 -9.00
CA ARG A 451 -7.97 -1.29 -9.09
C ARG A 451 -7.78 -0.43 -10.33
N ALA A 452 -8.89 -0.02 -10.93
CA ALA A 452 -8.87 0.98 -11.99
C ALA A 452 -8.92 2.40 -11.45
N LEU A 453 -9.80 2.63 -10.47
CA LEU A 453 -10.01 3.92 -9.84
C LEU A 453 -9.17 4.06 -8.57
N PRO A 454 -8.49 5.20 -8.33
CA PRO A 454 -7.88 5.51 -7.04
C PRO A 454 -8.87 5.37 -5.88
N LYS A 455 -8.39 5.06 -4.66
CA LYS A 455 -9.28 4.85 -3.49
C LYS A 455 -10.01 6.13 -3.10
N GLU A 456 -9.37 7.26 -3.34
CA GLU A 456 -9.83 8.60 -3.03
C GLU A 456 -10.64 9.23 -4.19
N ALA A 457 -10.91 8.45 -5.25
CA ALA A 457 -11.64 8.92 -6.42
C ALA A 457 -13.02 9.48 -6.02
N ARG A 458 -13.26 10.74 -6.41
CA ARG A 458 -14.53 11.42 -6.19
C ARG A 458 -15.30 11.43 -7.50
N ILE A 459 -16.42 10.72 -7.51
CA ILE A 459 -17.27 10.53 -8.68
C ILE A 459 -18.72 10.75 -8.23
N ASN A 460 -19.46 11.59 -8.95
CA ASN A 460 -20.90 11.72 -8.80
C ASN A 460 -21.59 11.10 -10.00
N ILE A 461 -22.72 10.44 -9.78
CA ILE A 461 -23.49 9.81 -10.87
C ILE A 461 -24.94 10.23 -10.82
N SER A 462 -25.54 10.40 -12.01
CA SER A 462 -26.96 10.70 -12.15
C SER A 462 -27.52 10.03 -13.40
N LEU A 463 -28.64 9.30 -13.26
CA LEU A 463 -29.33 8.65 -14.38
C LEU A 463 -30.56 9.45 -14.79
N GLU A 464 -30.68 9.74 -16.08
CA GLU A 464 -31.93 10.21 -16.69
C GLU A 464 -32.80 9.00 -17.07
N GLU A 465 -33.81 8.68 -16.26
CA GLU A 465 -34.59 7.43 -16.41
C GLU A 465 -35.32 7.31 -17.76
N GLU A 466 -35.76 8.43 -18.35
CA GLU A 466 -36.50 8.41 -19.63
C GLU A 466 -35.62 7.99 -20.81
N THR A 467 -34.38 8.46 -20.85
CA THR A 467 -33.43 8.22 -21.93
C THR A 467 -32.51 7.03 -21.64
N GLY A 468 -32.30 6.70 -20.36
CA GLY A 468 -31.27 5.79 -19.89
C GLY A 468 -29.86 6.40 -19.96
N LEU A 469 -29.75 7.74 -20.00
CA LEU A 469 -28.46 8.45 -20.04
C LEU A 469 -27.89 8.56 -18.62
N LEU A 470 -26.78 7.86 -18.37
CA LEU A 470 -25.99 7.96 -17.15
C LEU A 470 -24.92 9.04 -17.33
N LYS A 471 -24.96 10.06 -16.48
CA LYS A 471 -23.87 11.04 -16.34
C LYS A 471 -22.95 10.61 -15.21
N ILE A 472 -21.66 10.55 -15.49
CA ILE A 472 -20.59 10.24 -14.54
C ILE A 472 -19.70 11.48 -14.45
N ASP A 473 -19.87 12.26 -13.38
CA ASP A 473 -19.12 13.49 -13.13
C ASP A 473 -17.87 13.18 -12.29
N LEU A 474 -16.71 13.34 -12.92
CA LEU A 474 -15.39 13.07 -12.36
C LEU A 474 -14.81 14.35 -11.73
N SER A 475 -14.09 14.22 -10.63
CA SER A 475 -13.42 15.37 -10.02
C SER A 475 -12.25 15.88 -10.87
N PRO A 476 -11.89 17.17 -10.79
CA PRO A 476 -10.77 17.74 -11.56
C PRO A 476 -9.45 17.01 -11.35
N GLU A 477 -9.20 16.50 -10.14
CA GLU A 477 -8.00 15.74 -9.81
C GLU A 477 -7.94 14.41 -10.58
N LEU A 478 -9.08 13.72 -10.71
CA LEU A 478 -9.17 12.45 -11.44
C LEU A 478 -9.05 12.66 -12.94
N VAL A 479 -9.55 13.78 -13.47
CA VAL A 479 -9.42 14.14 -14.89
C VAL A 479 -7.97 14.40 -15.29
N GLN A 480 -7.12 14.83 -14.36
CA GLN A 480 -5.70 15.11 -14.60
C GLN A 480 -4.79 13.89 -14.36
N VAL A 481 -5.34 12.68 -14.35
CA VAL A 481 -4.55 11.45 -14.21
C VAL A 481 -3.49 11.36 -15.30
N ALA A 482 -2.26 11.05 -14.90
CA ALA A 482 -1.13 10.90 -15.82
C ALA A 482 -1.06 9.47 -16.37
N GLY A 483 -0.61 9.32 -17.63
CA GLY A 483 -0.43 8.04 -18.30
C GLY A 483 -1.62 7.64 -19.17
N ALA A 484 -1.36 7.47 -20.47
CA ALA A 484 -2.38 7.06 -21.44
C ALA A 484 -3.01 5.70 -21.10
N ALA A 485 -2.19 4.72 -20.65
CA ALA A 485 -2.69 3.40 -20.27
C ALA A 485 -3.68 3.46 -19.09
N GLN A 486 -3.37 4.27 -18.07
CA GLN A 486 -4.25 4.48 -16.93
C GLN A 486 -5.54 5.21 -17.32
N SER A 487 -5.41 6.21 -18.20
CA SER A 487 -6.56 6.96 -18.71
C SER A 487 -7.57 6.03 -19.39
N THR A 488 -7.10 5.13 -20.26
CA THR A 488 -7.94 4.11 -20.91
C THR A 488 -8.55 3.15 -19.91
N LEU A 489 -7.74 2.64 -18.97
CA LEU A 489 -8.16 1.66 -17.98
C LEU A 489 -9.29 2.18 -17.07
N ILE A 490 -9.24 3.45 -16.65
CA ILE A 490 -10.30 4.10 -15.86
C ILE A 490 -11.60 4.18 -16.66
N ILE A 491 -11.53 4.66 -17.90
CA ILE A 491 -12.70 4.83 -18.76
C ILE A 491 -13.33 3.47 -19.08
N ASP A 492 -12.53 2.47 -19.46
CA ASP A 492 -13.00 1.11 -19.76
C ASP A 492 -13.66 0.46 -18.54
N SER A 493 -13.04 0.58 -17.36
CA SER A 493 -13.59 0.05 -16.11
C SER A 493 -14.96 0.67 -15.78
N LEU A 494 -15.09 2.00 -15.86
CA LEU A 494 -16.36 2.70 -15.63
C LEU A 494 -17.39 2.32 -16.68
N LEU A 495 -17.02 2.39 -17.97
CA LEU A 495 -17.91 2.10 -19.09
C LEU A 495 -18.47 0.69 -18.99
N MET A 496 -17.61 -0.33 -18.83
CA MET A 496 -18.03 -1.73 -18.78
C MET A 496 -18.83 -2.05 -17.51
N THR A 497 -18.44 -1.49 -16.36
CA THR A 497 -19.16 -1.69 -15.10
C THR A 497 -20.59 -1.12 -15.19
N PHE A 498 -20.74 0.13 -15.60
CA PHE A 498 -22.06 0.77 -15.63
C PHE A 498 -22.93 0.32 -16.81
N SER A 499 -22.33 -0.17 -17.90
CA SER A 499 -23.08 -0.82 -18.98
C SER A 499 -23.76 -2.12 -18.52
N SER A 500 -23.24 -2.77 -17.47
CA SER A 500 -23.87 -3.96 -16.90
C SER A 500 -25.05 -3.65 -15.96
N VAL A 501 -25.29 -2.37 -15.64
CA VAL A 501 -26.36 -1.97 -14.73
C VAL A 501 -27.68 -1.81 -15.50
N PRO A 502 -28.76 -2.49 -15.08
CA PRO A 502 -30.06 -2.37 -15.74
C PRO A 502 -30.56 -0.91 -15.81
N GLY A 503 -31.02 -0.50 -16.99
CA GLY A 503 -31.56 0.84 -17.23
C GLY A 503 -30.57 1.83 -17.84
N VAL A 504 -29.26 1.54 -17.79
CA VAL A 504 -28.24 2.34 -18.47
C VAL A 504 -28.22 1.99 -19.96
N ARG A 505 -28.35 3.00 -20.83
CA ARG A 505 -28.33 2.86 -22.30
C ARG A 505 -27.25 3.71 -22.93
N GLN A 506 -26.93 4.85 -22.32
CA GLN A 506 -25.88 5.75 -22.76
C GLN A 506 -25.09 6.25 -21.56
N ILE A 507 -23.81 6.54 -21.74
CA ILE A 507 -22.90 7.02 -20.69
C ILE A 507 -22.20 8.28 -21.20
N VAL A 508 -22.20 9.32 -20.36
CA VAL A 508 -21.43 10.55 -20.58
C VAL A 508 -20.59 10.86 -19.36
N PHE A 509 -19.31 11.14 -19.59
CA PHE A 509 -18.34 11.61 -18.61
C PHE A 509 -18.29 13.13 -18.62
N THR A 510 -18.45 13.71 -17.43
CA THR A 510 -18.38 15.16 -17.20
C THR A 510 -17.34 15.48 -16.13
N SER A 511 -16.96 16.75 -16.02
CA SER A 511 -16.24 17.31 -14.87
C SER A 511 -16.80 18.67 -14.56
N GLU A 512 -17.14 18.91 -13.28
CA GLU A 512 -17.80 20.13 -12.83
C GLU A 512 -19.09 20.42 -13.65
N GLY A 513 -19.80 19.35 -14.04
CA GLY A 513 -21.03 19.41 -14.83
C GLY A 513 -20.85 19.73 -16.32
N LYS A 514 -19.61 19.79 -16.83
CA LYS A 514 -19.31 19.99 -18.26
C LYS A 514 -18.79 18.72 -18.90
N GLU A 515 -19.25 18.42 -20.11
CA GLU A 515 -18.80 17.25 -20.88
C GLU A 515 -17.31 17.29 -21.18
N LEU A 516 -16.63 16.17 -20.97
CA LEU A 516 -15.21 16.01 -21.22
C LEU A 516 -14.96 15.66 -22.69
N GLN A 517 -14.08 16.40 -23.37
CA GLN A 517 -13.60 16.02 -24.71
C GLN A 517 -12.31 15.19 -24.63
N VAL A 518 -11.50 15.44 -23.60
CA VAL A 518 -10.22 14.77 -23.34
C VAL A 518 -10.20 14.36 -21.88
N PHE A 519 -9.72 13.16 -21.60
CA PHE A 519 -9.49 12.64 -20.25
C PHE A 519 -8.02 12.26 -20.06
N GLY A 520 -7.48 12.58 -18.88
CA GLY A 520 -6.12 12.23 -18.49
C GLY A 520 -5.06 12.72 -19.49
N ASP A 521 -4.15 11.82 -19.84
CA ASP A 521 -3.01 12.07 -20.72
C ASP A 521 -3.38 12.01 -22.22
N GLY A 522 -4.37 12.81 -22.62
CA GLY A 522 -4.73 13.00 -24.03
C GLY A 522 -5.73 12.00 -24.62
N LEU A 523 -6.43 11.20 -23.80
CA LEU A 523 -7.46 10.28 -24.28
C LEU A 523 -8.67 11.07 -24.79
N LEU A 524 -8.91 11.04 -26.09
CA LEU A 524 -10.11 11.64 -26.69
C LEU A 524 -11.34 10.81 -26.36
N LEU A 525 -12.41 11.46 -25.92
CA LEU A 525 -13.68 10.81 -25.60
C LEU A 525 -14.71 11.02 -26.71
N GLU A 526 -15.19 9.93 -27.31
CA GLU A 526 -16.22 9.95 -28.35
C GLU A 526 -17.61 9.77 -27.73
N GLN A 527 -18.14 10.85 -27.17
CA GLN A 527 -19.36 10.84 -26.35
C GLN A 527 -20.61 11.26 -27.15
N PRO A 528 -21.83 10.85 -26.72
CA PRO A 528 -22.11 9.89 -25.65
C PRO A 528 -21.74 8.46 -26.07
N TYR A 529 -21.26 7.67 -25.11
CA TYR A 529 -21.02 6.25 -25.33
C TYR A 529 -22.36 5.49 -25.25
N SER A 530 -22.61 4.58 -26.18
CA SER A 530 -23.65 3.56 -25.98
C SER A 530 -23.21 2.62 -24.86
N ALA A 531 -24.18 2.13 -24.08
CA ALA A 531 -23.91 1.05 -23.13
C ALA A 531 -23.33 -0.15 -23.90
N TYR A 532 -22.27 -0.71 -23.35
CA TYR A 532 -21.51 -1.79 -23.95
C TYR A 532 -22.37 -3.05 -24.04
N GLU A 533 -22.61 -3.54 -25.26
CA GLU A 533 -23.31 -4.79 -25.54
C GLU A 533 -22.35 -5.76 -26.24
N TRP A 534 -22.39 -7.03 -25.82
CA TRP A 534 -21.55 -8.06 -26.42
C TRP A 534 -22.18 -8.62 -27.70
N GLU A 535 -21.45 -8.52 -28.81
CA GLU A 535 -21.83 -9.10 -30.10
C GLU A 535 -21.19 -10.48 -30.25
N GLN A 536 -22.03 -11.51 -30.40
CA GLN A 536 -21.60 -12.92 -30.42
C GLN A 536 -20.57 -13.24 -29.31
N PRO A 537 -20.94 -13.07 -28.02
CA PRO A 537 -20.01 -13.17 -26.90
C PRO A 537 -19.35 -14.54 -26.83
N VAL A 538 -18.04 -14.53 -26.56
CA VAL A 538 -17.25 -15.71 -26.23
C VAL A 538 -16.62 -15.53 -24.85
N PHE A 539 -16.78 -16.53 -24.00
CA PHE A 539 -16.20 -16.52 -22.66
C PHE A 539 -14.85 -17.20 -22.69
N ILE A 540 -13.79 -16.43 -22.45
CA ILE A 540 -12.41 -16.91 -22.53
C ILE A 540 -11.80 -16.94 -21.12
N PRO A 541 -11.24 -18.08 -20.69
CA PRO A 541 -10.38 -18.14 -19.53
C PRO A 541 -9.14 -17.26 -19.69
N VAL A 542 -8.98 -16.28 -18.81
CA VAL A 542 -7.80 -15.41 -18.73
C VAL A 542 -7.11 -15.65 -17.39
N GLN A 543 -5.79 -15.81 -17.43
CA GLN A 543 -4.98 -15.97 -16.24
C GLN A 543 -4.55 -14.60 -15.69
N SER A 544 -4.79 -14.35 -14.40
CA SER A 544 -4.19 -13.24 -13.67
C SER A 544 -3.50 -13.78 -12.42
N GLY A 545 -2.16 -13.66 -12.37
CA GLY A 545 -1.35 -14.32 -11.35
C GLY A 545 -1.58 -15.83 -11.32
N GLU A 546 -1.95 -16.36 -10.16
CA GLU A 546 -2.22 -17.79 -9.94
C GLU A 546 -3.70 -18.17 -10.17
N ARG A 547 -4.52 -17.25 -10.68
CA ARG A 547 -5.97 -17.42 -10.83
C ARG A 547 -6.42 -17.30 -12.27
N TYR A 548 -7.58 -17.89 -12.54
CA TYR A 548 -8.28 -17.77 -13.79
C TYR A 548 -9.64 -17.08 -13.62
N TYR A 549 -9.98 -16.28 -14.62
CA TYR A 549 -11.23 -15.55 -14.74
C TYR A 549 -11.87 -15.85 -16.09
N LEU A 550 -13.20 -16.00 -16.12
CA LEU A 550 -13.92 -16.00 -17.39
C LEU A 550 -14.15 -14.57 -17.84
N VAL A 551 -13.58 -14.21 -18.98
CA VAL A 551 -13.69 -12.86 -19.55
C VAL A 551 -14.50 -12.93 -20.84
N PRO A 552 -15.68 -12.26 -20.92
CA PRO A 552 -16.41 -12.13 -22.16
C PRO A 552 -15.62 -11.26 -23.15
N ARG A 553 -15.64 -11.66 -24.42
CA ARG A 553 -15.08 -10.92 -25.56
C ARG A 553 -16.03 -11.02 -26.75
N ASN A 554 -15.94 -10.10 -27.71
CA ASN A 554 -16.67 -10.31 -28.97
C ASN A 554 -15.91 -11.33 -29.83
N PHE A 555 -16.63 -12.23 -30.49
CA PHE A 555 -16.00 -13.23 -31.36
C PHE A 555 -15.17 -12.61 -32.50
N LYS A 556 -15.61 -11.46 -33.03
CA LYS A 556 -14.90 -10.71 -34.09
C LYS A 556 -13.49 -10.28 -33.67
N ASP A 557 -13.30 -9.95 -32.39
CA ASP A 557 -12.02 -9.51 -31.84
C ASP A 557 -10.99 -10.65 -31.82
N LEU A 558 -11.46 -11.90 -31.73
CA LEU A 558 -10.61 -13.09 -31.80
C LEU A 558 -10.23 -13.50 -33.24
N THR A 559 -10.96 -13.04 -34.25
CA THR A 559 -10.78 -13.46 -35.65
C THR A 559 -10.12 -12.40 -36.53
N GLY A 560 -9.66 -11.29 -35.94
CA GLY A 560 -9.05 -10.19 -36.68
C GLY A 560 -10.06 -9.33 -37.42
N GLY A 561 -11.30 -9.21 -36.91
CA GLY A 561 -12.30 -8.26 -37.40
C GLY A 561 -13.09 -8.70 -38.63
N ARG A 562 -13.34 -10.01 -38.82
CA ARG A 562 -14.26 -10.46 -39.88
C ARG A 562 -15.69 -10.00 -39.56
N GLU A 563 -16.32 -9.32 -40.50
CA GLU A 563 -17.69 -8.75 -40.34
C GLU A 563 -18.82 -9.78 -40.50
N GLN A 564 -18.53 -11.00 -40.93
CA GLN A 564 -19.56 -12.01 -41.20
C GLN A 564 -19.99 -12.71 -39.91
N GLU A 565 -21.31 -12.76 -39.67
CA GLU A 565 -21.91 -13.44 -38.51
C GLU A 565 -21.54 -14.92 -38.52
N ALA A 566 -20.79 -15.35 -37.51
CA ALA A 566 -20.27 -16.71 -37.41
C ALA A 566 -21.35 -17.66 -36.90
N ASP A 567 -21.32 -18.92 -37.34
CA ASP A 567 -22.21 -19.93 -36.79
C ASP A 567 -21.76 -20.39 -35.40
N LEU A 568 -22.66 -21.04 -34.66
CA LEU A 568 -22.40 -21.50 -33.29
C LEU A 568 -21.18 -22.42 -33.19
N GLN A 569 -20.94 -23.25 -34.21
CA GLN A 569 -19.80 -24.18 -34.20
C GLN A 569 -18.48 -23.42 -34.39
N GLU A 570 -18.45 -22.39 -35.25
CA GLU A 570 -17.29 -21.52 -35.44
C GLU A 570 -16.97 -20.73 -34.16
N ILE A 571 -17.99 -20.15 -33.52
CA ILE A 571 -17.86 -19.41 -32.26
C ILE A 571 -17.26 -20.31 -31.16
N LEU A 572 -17.82 -21.51 -30.96
CA LEU A 572 -17.32 -22.47 -29.97
C LEU A 572 -15.92 -22.99 -30.31
N SER A 573 -15.60 -23.13 -31.60
CA SER A 573 -14.25 -23.48 -32.05
C SER A 573 -13.24 -22.37 -31.75
N GLY A 574 -13.69 -21.11 -31.75
CA GLY A 574 -12.91 -19.96 -31.26
C GLY A 574 -12.50 -20.11 -29.81
N VAL A 575 -13.45 -20.51 -28.93
CA VAL A 575 -13.15 -20.78 -27.52
C VAL A 575 -12.07 -21.86 -27.38
N ILE A 576 -12.20 -22.97 -28.13
CA ILE A 576 -11.19 -24.05 -28.12
C ILE A 576 -9.80 -23.54 -28.56
N ARG A 577 -9.74 -22.65 -29.54
CA ARG A 577 -8.47 -22.08 -30.01
C ARG A 577 -7.79 -21.25 -28.93
N GLU A 578 -8.53 -20.43 -28.19
CA GLU A 578 -7.97 -19.60 -27.12
C GLU A 578 -7.51 -20.45 -25.94
N VAL A 579 -8.31 -21.44 -25.51
CA VAL A 579 -7.93 -22.27 -24.35
C VAL A 579 -6.79 -23.23 -24.64
N ARG A 580 -6.49 -23.55 -25.91
CA ARG A 580 -5.38 -24.45 -26.28
C ARG A 580 -4.01 -23.93 -25.84
N GLN A 581 -3.90 -22.64 -25.53
CA GLN A 581 -2.67 -22.06 -24.95
C GLN A 581 -2.40 -22.53 -23.52
N LEU A 582 -3.38 -23.14 -22.85
CA LEU A 582 -3.25 -23.65 -21.49
C LEU A 582 -2.64 -25.06 -21.51
N ASP A 583 -1.54 -25.25 -20.80
CA ASP A 583 -0.72 -26.49 -20.79
C ASP A 583 -1.48 -27.78 -20.48
N PHE A 584 -2.65 -27.66 -19.86
CA PHE A 584 -3.46 -28.78 -19.40
C PHE A 584 -4.52 -29.24 -20.42
N ILE A 585 -4.67 -28.51 -21.54
CA ILE A 585 -5.64 -28.77 -22.60
C ILE A 585 -5.04 -29.73 -23.64
N PRO A 586 -5.78 -30.78 -24.06
CA PRO A 586 -5.30 -31.69 -25.10
C PRO A 586 -5.07 -30.99 -26.44
N ASP A 587 -3.95 -31.27 -27.09
CA ASP A 587 -3.53 -30.61 -28.34
C ASP A 587 -4.55 -30.75 -29.48
N ASP A 588 -5.22 -31.91 -29.56
CA ASP A 588 -6.17 -32.21 -30.62
C ASP A 588 -7.63 -31.89 -30.25
N LEU A 589 -7.89 -31.33 -29.05
CA LEU A 589 -9.24 -31.01 -28.60
C LEU A 589 -9.92 -30.10 -29.63
N ARG A 590 -11.12 -30.49 -30.08
CA ARG A 590 -11.89 -29.75 -31.08
C ARG A 590 -13.39 -30.01 -30.99
N ILE A 591 -14.16 -29.02 -31.41
CA ILE A 591 -15.59 -29.15 -31.70
C ILE A 591 -15.74 -29.91 -33.02
N ILE A 592 -16.45 -31.04 -33.01
CA ILE A 592 -16.80 -31.80 -34.22
C ILE A 592 -18.23 -31.47 -34.71
N GLY A 593 -19.07 -30.93 -33.83
CA GLY A 593 -20.39 -30.39 -34.21
C GLY A 593 -21.02 -29.58 -33.08
N ALA A 594 -21.83 -28.58 -33.44
CA ALA A 594 -22.68 -27.88 -32.47
C ALA A 594 -24.03 -27.53 -33.11
N TRP A 595 -25.14 -27.82 -32.41
CA TRP A 595 -26.47 -27.53 -32.93
C TRP A 595 -27.49 -27.30 -31.82
N VAL A 596 -28.53 -26.54 -32.15
CA VAL A 596 -29.66 -26.26 -31.26
C VAL A 596 -30.80 -27.24 -31.57
N SER A 597 -31.43 -27.77 -30.52
CA SER A 597 -32.57 -28.69 -30.59
C SER A 597 -33.60 -28.30 -29.54
N GLY A 598 -34.58 -27.47 -29.94
CA GLY A 598 -35.53 -26.89 -29.00
C GLY A 598 -34.84 -25.92 -28.03
N ASP A 599 -34.98 -26.16 -26.73
CA ASP A 599 -34.32 -25.39 -25.66
C ASP A 599 -32.96 -26.01 -25.22
N GLU A 600 -32.42 -26.95 -26.01
CA GLU A 600 -31.14 -27.60 -25.73
C GLU A 600 -30.10 -27.31 -26.82
N VAL A 601 -28.90 -26.86 -26.45
CA VAL A 601 -27.72 -26.87 -27.31
C VAL A 601 -26.90 -28.11 -27.05
N LYS A 602 -26.51 -28.79 -28.12
CA LYS A 602 -25.57 -29.92 -28.08
C LYS A 602 -24.22 -29.48 -28.64
N ILE A 603 -23.17 -29.69 -27.85
CA ILE A 603 -21.77 -29.44 -28.22
C ILE A 603 -21.10 -30.80 -28.31
N ASP A 604 -20.66 -31.22 -29.49
CA ASP A 604 -19.99 -32.49 -29.70
C ASP A 604 -18.48 -32.29 -29.82
N LEU A 605 -17.73 -32.91 -28.91
CA LEU A 605 -16.27 -32.88 -28.85
C LEU A 605 -15.68 -34.20 -29.36
N ASN A 606 -14.44 -34.16 -29.85
CA ASN A 606 -13.69 -35.38 -30.16
C ASN A 606 -13.28 -36.15 -28.90
N SER A 607 -12.74 -37.35 -29.09
CA SER A 607 -12.40 -38.29 -28.01
C SER A 607 -11.42 -37.75 -26.95
N SER A 608 -10.55 -36.80 -27.31
CA SER A 608 -9.59 -36.23 -26.37
C SER A 608 -10.21 -35.33 -25.31
N ALA A 609 -11.47 -34.93 -25.45
CA ALA A 609 -12.20 -34.29 -24.37
C ALA A 609 -12.18 -35.10 -23.07
N ARG A 610 -12.04 -36.44 -23.15
CA ARG A 610 -11.89 -37.32 -21.97
C ARG A 610 -10.62 -37.04 -21.16
N GLU A 611 -9.55 -36.54 -21.78
CA GLU A 611 -8.29 -36.21 -21.12
C GLU A 611 -8.40 -34.97 -20.22
N LEU A 612 -9.45 -34.16 -20.38
CA LEU A 612 -9.80 -33.11 -19.43
C LEU A 612 -10.23 -33.70 -18.07
N PHE A 613 -10.58 -34.99 -18.00
CA PHE A 613 -11.16 -35.65 -16.84
C PHE A 613 -10.32 -36.86 -16.37
N PRO A 614 -9.08 -36.67 -15.91
CA PRO A 614 -8.28 -37.77 -15.39
C PRO A 614 -8.93 -38.42 -14.15
N GLU A 615 -8.85 -39.75 -14.05
CA GLU A 615 -9.31 -40.47 -12.87
C GLU A 615 -8.52 -40.03 -11.63
N GLY A 616 -9.23 -39.70 -10.54
CA GLY A 616 -8.61 -39.21 -9.31
C GLY A 616 -7.98 -37.82 -9.42
N GLY A 617 -8.40 -36.99 -10.38
CA GLY A 617 -7.87 -35.64 -10.57
C GLY A 617 -7.93 -34.76 -9.31
N SER A 618 -6.89 -33.95 -9.11
CA SER A 618 -6.80 -33.00 -8.00
C SER A 618 -7.95 -31.97 -8.04
N GLU A 619 -8.17 -31.27 -6.92
CA GLU A 619 -9.14 -30.16 -6.88
C GLU A 619 -8.84 -29.09 -7.94
N SER A 620 -7.57 -28.68 -8.07
CA SER A 620 -7.12 -27.76 -9.13
C SER A 620 -7.47 -28.29 -10.52
N ARG A 621 -7.26 -29.58 -10.78
CA ARG A 621 -7.63 -30.17 -12.08
C ARG A 621 -9.14 -30.15 -12.33
N ARG A 622 -9.95 -30.41 -11.30
CA ARG A 622 -11.42 -30.34 -11.40
C ARG A 622 -11.89 -28.91 -11.67
N LEU A 623 -11.29 -27.91 -11.05
CA LEU A 623 -11.58 -26.50 -11.29
C LEU A 623 -11.16 -26.03 -12.69
N GLN A 624 -9.99 -26.46 -13.18
CA GLN A 624 -9.56 -26.25 -14.56
C GLN A 624 -10.58 -26.80 -15.56
N THR A 625 -11.07 -28.02 -15.33
CA THR A 625 -12.09 -28.62 -16.21
C THR A 625 -13.43 -27.90 -16.12
N ALA A 626 -13.86 -27.51 -14.90
CA ALA A 626 -15.08 -26.72 -14.71
C ALA A 626 -15.02 -25.39 -15.48
N MET A 627 -13.87 -24.72 -15.49
CA MET A 627 -13.65 -23.47 -16.21
C MET A 627 -13.84 -23.61 -17.73
N ILE A 628 -13.27 -24.66 -18.35
CA ILE A 628 -13.44 -24.92 -19.79
C ILE A 628 -14.89 -25.23 -20.12
N LEU A 629 -15.52 -26.01 -19.25
CA LEU A 629 -16.92 -26.36 -19.36
C LEU A 629 -17.82 -25.11 -19.22
N ASP A 630 -17.53 -24.19 -18.30
CA ASP A 630 -18.25 -22.94 -18.12
C ASP A 630 -18.07 -22.00 -19.32
N ALA A 631 -16.83 -21.88 -19.83
CA ALA A 631 -16.51 -21.13 -21.04
C ALA A 631 -17.35 -21.59 -22.25
N LEU A 632 -17.39 -22.91 -22.51
CA LEU A 632 -18.18 -23.48 -23.60
C LEU A 632 -19.68 -23.33 -23.36
N SER A 633 -20.16 -23.61 -22.15
CA SER A 633 -21.59 -23.60 -21.86
C SER A 633 -22.19 -22.18 -21.87
N LEU A 634 -21.51 -21.18 -21.30
CA LEU A 634 -21.96 -19.79 -21.37
C LEU A 634 -21.89 -19.23 -22.79
N THR A 635 -20.83 -19.54 -23.53
CA THR A 635 -20.72 -19.15 -24.95
C THR A 635 -21.88 -19.75 -25.76
N ALA A 636 -22.18 -21.03 -25.56
CA ALA A 636 -23.31 -21.68 -26.22
C ALA A 636 -24.65 -21.04 -25.83
N PHE A 637 -24.87 -20.81 -24.54
CA PHE A 637 -26.09 -20.19 -24.02
C PHE A 637 -26.31 -18.79 -24.61
N GLU A 638 -25.30 -17.92 -24.58
CA GLU A 638 -25.47 -16.54 -25.02
C GLU A 638 -25.70 -16.40 -26.54
N ASN A 639 -25.14 -17.31 -27.34
CA ASN A 639 -25.27 -17.30 -28.80
C ASN A 639 -26.47 -18.10 -29.33
N SER A 640 -27.20 -18.83 -28.48
CA SER A 640 -28.38 -19.62 -28.88
C SER A 640 -29.64 -19.28 -28.10
N LYS A 641 -29.49 -18.70 -26.90
CA LYS A 641 -30.53 -18.46 -25.90
C LYS A 641 -31.27 -19.73 -25.42
N ALA A 642 -30.69 -20.92 -25.65
CA ALA A 642 -31.24 -22.19 -25.20
C ALA A 642 -30.86 -22.48 -23.73
N GLY A 643 -31.84 -22.72 -22.87
CA GLY A 643 -31.67 -22.87 -21.42
C GLY A 643 -30.94 -24.13 -20.97
N LYS A 644 -30.70 -25.10 -21.86
CA LYS A 644 -29.96 -26.32 -21.54
C LYS A 644 -28.76 -26.51 -22.46
N VAL A 645 -27.59 -26.82 -21.89
CA VAL A 645 -26.38 -27.15 -22.67
C VAL A 645 -25.92 -28.56 -22.33
N THR A 646 -25.70 -29.38 -23.36
CA THR A 646 -25.22 -30.74 -23.23
C THR A 646 -23.97 -30.94 -24.08
N VAL A 647 -22.88 -31.34 -23.42
CA VAL A 647 -21.62 -31.74 -24.07
C VAL A 647 -21.64 -33.24 -24.34
N LEU A 648 -21.36 -33.61 -25.59
CA LEU A 648 -21.23 -34.97 -26.09
C LEU A 648 -19.77 -35.25 -26.44
N VAL A 649 -19.41 -36.54 -26.46
CA VAL A 649 -18.09 -37.00 -26.94
C VAL A 649 -18.32 -38.04 -28.03
N GLU A 650 -17.89 -37.72 -29.25
CA GLU A 650 -18.08 -38.55 -30.46
C GLU A 650 -19.56 -38.92 -30.69
N GLY A 651 -20.45 -37.93 -30.53
CA GLY A 651 -21.90 -38.06 -30.73
C GLY A 651 -22.62 -38.83 -29.65
N LYS A 652 -21.95 -39.23 -28.55
CA LYS A 652 -22.51 -40.04 -27.47
C LYS A 652 -22.53 -39.28 -26.16
N HIS A 653 -23.55 -39.57 -25.34
CA HIS A 653 -23.53 -39.18 -23.94
C HIS A 653 -22.41 -39.93 -23.22
N TRP A 654 -21.64 -39.19 -22.44
CA TRP A 654 -20.56 -39.72 -21.62
C TRP A 654 -20.62 -39.06 -20.25
N SER A 655 -20.31 -39.80 -19.19
CA SER A 655 -20.29 -39.30 -17.82
C SER A 655 -18.86 -39.21 -17.35
N PRO A 656 -18.43 -38.06 -16.81
CA PRO A 656 -17.09 -37.92 -16.27
C PRO A 656 -16.93 -38.73 -14.98
N PRO A 657 -15.68 -39.01 -14.55
CA PRO A 657 -15.39 -39.62 -13.25
C PRO A 657 -15.99 -38.81 -12.10
N GLU A 658 -16.12 -39.46 -10.93
CA GLU A 658 -16.69 -38.85 -9.74
C GLU A 658 -15.97 -37.54 -9.33
N GLY A 659 -16.75 -36.53 -8.95
CA GLY A 659 -16.24 -35.23 -8.50
C GLY A 659 -16.06 -34.18 -9.59
N TYR A 660 -16.23 -34.52 -10.88
CA TYR A 660 -16.22 -33.55 -11.97
C TYR A 660 -17.61 -32.96 -12.24
N THR A 661 -17.62 -31.74 -12.79
CA THR A 661 -18.84 -31.07 -13.22
C THR A 661 -19.57 -31.88 -14.29
N PRO A 662 -20.91 -32.04 -14.22
CA PRO A 662 -21.68 -32.74 -15.23
C PRO A 662 -21.58 -32.09 -16.61
N LEU A 663 -21.59 -32.94 -17.66
CA LEU A 663 -21.59 -32.48 -19.06
C LEU A 663 -22.93 -31.93 -19.55
N SER A 664 -24.02 -32.11 -18.79
CA SER A 664 -25.33 -31.55 -19.12
C SER A 664 -25.79 -30.64 -17.99
N ARG A 665 -26.06 -29.37 -18.30
CA ARG A 665 -26.37 -28.31 -17.34
C ARG A 665 -27.48 -27.40 -17.86
N THR A 666 -28.22 -26.80 -16.93
CA THR A 666 -29.31 -25.87 -17.23
C THR A 666 -28.85 -24.46 -16.87
N ILE A 667 -28.69 -23.60 -17.85
CA ILE A 667 -28.23 -22.22 -17.64
C ILE A 667 -29.46 -21.29 -17.60
N HIS A 668 -29.53 -20.49 -16.55
CA HIS A 668 -30.53 -19.43 -16.40
C HIS A 668 -29.94 -18.09 -16.84
N SER A 669 -30.78 -17.16 -17.30
CA SER A 669 -30.33 -15.81 -17.67
C SER A 669 -29.69 -15.02 -16.52
N SER A 670 -29.95 -15.41 -15.27
CA SER A 670 -29.33 -14.85 -14.06
C SER A 670 -28.15 -15.69 -13.57
N TYR A 671 -27.14 -15.88 -14.42
CA TYR A 671 -25.88 -16.50 -14.00
C TYR A 671 -24.88 -15.44 -13.50
N VAL A 672 -23.89 -15.90 -12.74
CA VAL A 672 -22.85 -15.08 -12.13
C VAL A 672 -21.49 -15.67 -12.49
N ILE A 673 -20.65 -14.87 -13.14
CA ILE A 673 -19.26 -15.24 -13.44
C ILE A 673 -18.32 -14.63 -12.40
N ASN A 674 -17.18 -15.30 -12.15
CA ASN A 674 -16.12 -14.80 -11.29
C ASN A 674 -16.63 -14.22 -9.94
N PRO A 675 -17.39 -15.01 -9.14
CA PRO A 675 -17.99 -14.51 -7.92
C PRO A 675 -16.94 -14.16 -6.85
N GLU A 676 -16.99 -12.93 -6.34
CA GLU A 676 -16.26 -12.48 -5.16
C GLU A 676 -17.21 -12.45 -3.94
N ASN A 677 -16.71 -12.93 -2.79
CA ASN A 677 -17.40 -12.88 -1.50
C ASN A 677 -16.66 -11.93 -0.59
#